data_AF-A0A167AF64-F1
#
_entry.id   AF-A0A167AF64-F1
#
_cell.length_a   1.000
_cell.length_b   1.000
_cell.length_c   1.000
_cell.angle_alpha   90.00
_cell.angle_beta   90.00
_cell.angle_gamma   90.00
#
_symmetry.space_group_name_H-M   'P 1'
#
loop_
_entity.id
_entity.type
_entity.pdbx_description
1 polymer ?
#
loop_
_entity_poly.entity_id
_entity_poly.type
_entity_poly.pdbx_seq_one_letter_code
_entity_poly.pdbx_strand_id
1 'polypeptide(L)'
;MQTPALPLLQQVHIGLGPNGYEPVASVDAAASAVRAKQHDQLIANLVRLCPEYAWPRGSYQAMCPSPILVHQHHQSHLESLHEALTVAVTDIVQRWWSDREAGFPMRMPLATEEEDLLRWLDGQASRGIAKPFSASRGSWRPDFLIRDGRSASHNLAGGRLGEDEVFCITEINARFPFNGFMHEALGQEALDEMGLAKFELASATNPAKLLDGLMDLFQPELPLHLVSDEELGMDIHMFTVVMQRRYGVKIRRITPADLRLVPDPKGKSDVKLCCVVPTEAPPSCRVKHGATAWVTEAGELVEEVHQIGLELHHRELAGLEPEILRQVSLRCFNDMRTVLLVHDKRMLGVVKQELEGLVSRGVLTPAQARVLDRGVADTVNPGSREMSEVLELTRASPELRSQYLLKPVRGGKGAGIVFGDEMSPDEWVAALQRLLVPGVSHVVQRRITPRLYDVVLTTCQKRARYPLVGTYHAVHGRLLGLGVWRTGPDRICAINTGGAWMCSVISRHHRHHRHHQQGSLALAHAHAHARLPSPPVPHLHAADLLRGPQPSHTTLVAARLRQQGILKITLASPDPESTYLQHLIADLHRHHGHKLPISHSASRGWFWDVRPATSNFQTQNHQARSETMDEFPWHTDCSYEDATPRFFALQVLRHDHFGGGTLSVTNVEALVGQLSRPTRLALARNDFDIAIPREFVKSPDKTSVTGRILATSQGRAIMRFRRDIITPLTPEAASALHELDEALSHVGTLHHATLHLRASDLPSGSVILVDNLRWLHARDDIKDPARHLRRVRWDAVPFGANP
;
A
#
# COMPACT_ATOMS: atom_id res chain seq x y z
N MET A 1 48.26 14.78 10.79
CA MET A 1 47.38 13.59 10.71
C MET A 1 46.11 14.03 10.01
N GLN A 2 45.80 13.48 8.84
CA GLN A 2 44.51 13.71 8.20
C GLN A 2 43.44 13.00 9.04
N THR A 3 42.45 13.74 9.52
CA THR A 3 41.24 13.15 10.09
C THR A 3 40.63 12.24 9.02
N PRO A 4 40.35 10.96 9.30
CA PRO A 4 39.74 10.09 8.31
C PRO A 4 38.40 10.68 7.89
N ALA A 5 38.16 10.78 6.56
CA ALA A 5 36.89 11.23 6.03
C ALA A 5 35.76 10.33 6.55
N LEU A 6 34.66 10.95 7.00
CA LEU A 6 33.51 10.20 7.47
C LEU A 6 32.87 9.44 6.30
N PRO A 7 32.49 8.16 6.49
CA PRO A 7 31.90 7.38 5.42
C PRO A 7 30.47 7.85 5.11
N LEU A 8 30.17 8.01 3.83
CA LEU A 8 28.89 8.54 3.34
C LEU A 8 27.79 7.48 3.26
N LEU A 9 26.54 7.91 3.19
CA LEU A 9 25.41 7.05 2.83
C LEU A 9 25.63 6.42 1.45
N GLN A 10 25.32 5.13 1.35
CA GLN A 10 25.39 4.39 0.09
C GLN A 10 24.35 3.28 0.05
N GLN A 11 23.73 3.04 -1.11
CA GLN A 11 22.95 1.84 -1.32
C GLN A 11 23.89 0.64 -1.48
N VAL A 12 23.57 -0.49 -0.85
CA VAL A 12 24.44 -1.67 -0.85
C VAL A 12 23.70 -2.94 -1.22
N HIS A 13 24.39 -3.84 -1.90
CA HIS A 13 23.96 -5.22 -2.07
C HIS A 13 24.43 -6.05 -0.87
N ILE A 14 23.49 -6.75 -0.22
CA ILE A 14 23.79 -7.62 0.93
C ILE A 14 24.46 -8.91 0.44
N GLY A 15 25.45 -9.41 1.17
CA GLY A 15 26.11 -10.69 0.94
C GLY A 15 27.13 -10.71 -0.21
N LEU A 16 27.49 -9.54 -0.75
CA LEU A 16 28.58 -9.39 -1.72
C LEU A 16 29.82 -8.81 -1.05
N GLY A 17 31.01 -9.01 -1.63
CA GLY A 17 32.25 -8.43 -1.12
C GLY A 17 32.77 -9.01 0.21
N PRO A 18 34.00 -8.61 0.63
CA PRO A 18 34.69 -9.18 1.80
C PRO A 18 34.08 -8.73 3.14
N ASN A 19 33.33 -7.64 3.17
CA ASN A 19 32.69 -7.09 4.38
C ASN A 19 31.23 -7.56 4.53
N GLY A 20 30.80 -8.53 3.73
CA GLY A 20 29.40 -8.99 3.69
C GLY A 20 28.44 -8.04 2.99
N TYR A 21 28.92 -6.93 2.43
CA TYR A 21 28.16 -6.09 1.50
C TYR A 21 29.08 -5.39 0.49
N GLU A 22 28.49 -4.93 -0.61
CA GLU A 22 29.19 -4.15 -1.62
C GLU A 22 28.33 -2.97 -2.11
N PRO A 23 28.89 -1.77 -2.34
CA PRO A 23 28.15 -0.64 -2.88
C PRO A 23 27.55 -0.94 -4.25
N VAL A 24 26.33 -0.46 -4.52
CA VAL A 24 25.73 -0.61 -5.86
C VAL A 24 26.53 0.12 -6.96
N ALA A 25 27.42 1.04 -6.57
CA ALA A 25 28.32 1.75 -7.46
C ALA A 25 29.44 0.88 -8.04
N SER A 26 29.87 -0.20 -7.36
CA SER A 26 31.03 -1.00 -7.77
C SER A 26 30.68 -2.30 -8.51
N VAL A 27 29.41 -2.73 -8.52
CA VAL A 27 29.02 -4.05 -9.05
C VAL A 27 28.64 -4.01 -10.53
N ASP A 28 29.26 -4.90 -11.32
CA ASP A 28 28.98 -5.09 -12.74
C ASP A 28 27.75 -6.02 -13.00
N ALA A 29 27.23 -6.03 -14.23
CA ALA A 29 25.94 -6.66 -14.58
C ALA A 29 25.80 -8.16 -14.24
N ALA A 30 26.91 -8.88 -14.02
CA ALA A 30 26.98 -10.32 -13.77
C ALA A 30 26.27 -10.81 -12.47
N ALA A 31 26.00 -9.92 -11.50
CA ALA A 31 25.33 -10.28 -10.24
C ALA A 31 23.79 -10.19 -10.28
N SER A 32 23.18 -10.01 -11.46
CA SER A 32 21.72 -9.76 -11.60
C SER A 32 20.83 -10.88 -11.04
N ALA A 33 21.19 -12.15 -11.24
CA ALA A 33 20.39 -13.28 -10.78
C ALA A 33 20.36 -13.42 -9.24
N VAL A 34 21.49 -13.11 -8.57
CA VAL A 34 21.57 -13.14 -7.10
C VAL A 34 20.71 -12.02 -6.52
N ARG A 35 20.77 -10.81 -7.10
CA ARG A 35 19.94 -9.67 -6.69
C ARG A 35 18.46 -9.92 -6.87
N ALA A 36 18.06 -10.52 -7.99
CA ALA A 36 16.67 -10.91 -8.24
C ALA A 36 16.16 -11.87 -7.16
N LYS A 37 16.93 -12.92 -6.87
CA LYS A 37 16.59 -13.89 -5.82
C LYS A 37 16.49 -13.26 -4.42
N GLN A 38 17.41 -12.36 -4.08
CA GLN A 38 17.39 -11.64 -2.79
C GLN A 38 16.16 -10.74 -2.69
N HIS A 39 15.80 -10.06 -3.78
CA HIS A 39 14.61 -9.23 -3.84
C HIS A 39 13.33 -10.06 -3.71
N ASP A 40 13.22 -11.17 -4.44
CA ASP A 40 12.08 -12.07 -4.35
C ASP A 40 11.90 -12.60 -2.92
N GLN A 41 13.01 -12.93 -2.25
CA GLN A 41 12.99 -13.33 -0.84
C GLN A 41 12.52 -12.19 0.09
N LEU A 42 13.01 -10.96 -0.13
CA LEU A 42 12.58 -9.79 0.64
C LEU A 42 11.08 -9.52 0.48
N ILE A 43 10.57 -9.58 -0.75
CA ILE A 43 9.14 -9.44 -1.04
C ILE A 43 8.34 -10.58 -0.38
N ALA A 44 8.81 -11.82 -0.46
CA ALA A 44 8.17 -12.95 0.20
C ALA A 44 8.10 -12.77 1.73
N ASN A 45 9.15 -12.24 2.34
CA ASN A 45 9.16 -11.91 3.76
C ASN A 45 8.12 -10.83 4.08
N LEU A 46 8.08 -9.73 3.33
CA LEU A 46 7.09 -8.65 3.53
C LEU A 46 5.65 -9.15 3.49
N VAL A 47 5.31 -9.95 2.47
CA VAL A 47 3.95 -10.50 2.28
C VAL A 47 3.60 -11.51 3.38
N ARG A 48 4.59 -12.24 3.90
CA ARG A 48 4.38 -13.14 5.04
C ARG A 48 4.13 -12.36 6.34
N LEU A 49 4.84 -11.25 6.55
CA LEU A 49 4.72 -10.41 7.75
C LEU A 49 3.41 -9.62 7.79
N CYS A 50 2.91 -9.20 6.63
CA CYS A 50 1.62 -8.53 6.47
C CYS A 50 1.03 -8.90 5.10
N PRO A 51 -0.23 -9.38 5.04
CA PRO A 51 -0.83 -9.90 3.81
C PRO A 51 -0.97 -8.81 2.75
N GLU A 52 -0.88 -9.20 1.47
CA GLU A 52 -0.85 -8.27 0.34
C GLU A 52 -1.99 -7.25 0.32
N TYR A 53 -3.21 -7.68 0.65
CA TYR A 53 -4.40 -6.80 0.64
C TYR A 53 -4.30 -5.64 1.64
N ALA A 54 -3.48 -5.80 2.68
CA ALA A 54 -3.30 -4.78 3.70
C ALA A 54 -2.28 -3.72 3.28
N TRP A 55 -1.48 -3.95 2.24
CA TRP A 55 -0.55 -2.98 1.66
C TRP A 55 -1.27 -2.15 0.60
N PRO A 56 -1.60 -0.87 0.86
CA PRO A 56 -2.43 -0.11 -0.06
C PRO A 56 -1.75 0.08 -1.41
N ARG A 57 -2.53 -0.12 -2.48
CA ARG A 57 -2.05 -0.06 -3.87
C ARG A 57 -0.86 -0.99 -4.15
N GLY A 58 -0.67 -2.05 -3.36
CA GLY A 58 0.45 -2.96 -3.50
C GLY A 58 1.80 -2.31 -3.18
N SER A 59 1.85 -1.35 -2.25
CA SER A 59 3.07 -0.58 -1.95
C SER A 59 4.29 -1.42 -1.58
N TYR A 60 4.13 -2.67 -1.13
CA TYR A 60 5.24 -3.62 -0.93
C TYR A 60 6.06 -3.87 -2.21
N GLN A 61 5.44 -3.77 -3.39
CA GLN A 61 6.09 -3.97 -4.70
C GLN A 61 7.03 -2.82 -5.07
N ALA A 62 6.87 -1.65 -4.43
CA ALA A 62 7.75 -0.50 -4.61
C ALA A 62 9.01 -0.56 -3.72
N MET A 63 9.18 -1.63 -2.93
CA MET A 63 10.39 -1.84 -2.13
C MET A 63 11.60 -2.06 -3.04
N CYS A 64 12.69 -1.34 -2.82
CA CYS A 64 13.91 -1.55 -3.57
C CYS A 64 14.62 -2.83 -3.10
N PRO A 65 15.37 -3.51 -3.99
CA PRO A 65 16.09 -4.74 -3.67
C PRO A 65 17.29 -4.55 -2.74
N SER A 66 17.70 -3.31 -2.45
CA SER A 66 18.97 -3.00 -1.78
C SER A 66 18.79 -1.86 -0.76
N PRO A 67 19.17 -2.06 0.51
CA PRO A 67 19.02 -1.05 1.55
C PRO A 67 20.10 0.05 1.48
N ILE A 68 19.90 1.11 2.25
CA ILE A 68 20.91 2.14 2.49
C ILE A 68 21.79 1.72 3.67
N LEU A 69 23.10 1.65 3.46
CA LEU A 69 24.07 1.55 4.54
C LEU A 69 24.21 2.92 5.21
N VAL A 70 23.89 2.95 6.51
CA VAL A 70 24.11 4.10 7.38
C VAL A 70 25.25 3.83 8.36
N HIS A 71 25.73 4.88 9.00
CA HIS A 71 26.86 4.82 9.93
C HIS A 71 26.46 5.44 11.28
N GLN A 72 27.24 5.15 12.33
CA GLN A 72 26.92 5.60 13.68
C GLN A 72 26.78 7.12 13.79
N HIS A 73 27.60 7.89 13.07
CA HIS A 73 27.52 9.34 13.09
C HIS A 73 26.22 9.87 12.45
N HIS A 74 25.65 9.17 11.45
CA HIS A 74 24.33 9.50 10.90
C HIS A 74 23.23 9.35 11.95
N GLN A 75 23.29 8.27 12.75
CA GLN A 75 22.34 8.05 13.85
C GLN A 75 22.48 9.13 14.93
N SER A 76 23.70 9.44 15.36
CA SER A 76 23.96 10.48 16.36
C SER A 76 23.60 11.88 15.88
N HIS A 77 23.79 12.18 14.59
CA HIS A 77 23.33 13.42 13.99
C HIS A 77 21.80 13.52 14.04
N LEU A 78 21.08 12.46 13.66
CA LEU A 78 19.63 12.41 13.72
C LEU A 78 19.10 12.57 15.16
N GLU A 79 19.71 11.87 16.12
CA GLU A 79 19.39 11.98 17.55
C GLU A 79 19.50 13.42 18.04
N SER A 80 20.63 14.07 17.76
CA SER A 80 20.88 15.46 18.16
C SER A 80 19.88 16.44 17.53
N LEU A 81 19.56 16.24 16.25
CA LEU A 81 18.61 17.07 15.52
C LEU A 81 17.19 16.91 16.09
N HIS A 82 16.74 15.68 16.32
CA HIS A 82 15.41 15.43 16.85
C HIS A 82 15.26 15.88 18.30
N GLU A 83 16.27 15.66 19.15
CA GLU A 83 16.24 16.13 20.54
C GLU A 83 16.03 17.64 20.61
N ALA A 84 16.82 18.40 19.85
CA ALA A 84 16.68 19.85 19.77
C ALA A 84 15.30 20.26 19.25
N LEU A 85 14.78 19.56 18.21
CA LEU A 85 13.49 19.88 17.60
C LEU A 85 12.35 19.63 18.59
N THR A 86 12.37 18.49 19.29
CA THR A 86 11.36 18.15 20.28
C THR A 86 11.33 19.15 21.42
N VAL A 87 12.50 19.58 21.92
CA VAL A 87 12.59 20.60 22.97
C VAL A 87 12.00 21.92 22.49
N ALA A 88 12.41 22.40 21.31
CA ALA A 88 11.93 23.66 20.74
C ALA A 88 10.40 23.66 20.52
N VAL A 89 9.88 22.64 19.83
CA VAL A 89 8.45 22.52 19.51
C VAL A 89 7.61 22.34 20.78
N THR A 90 8.10 21.55 21.75
CA THR A 90 7.39 21.37 23.03
C THR A 90 7.24 22.70 23.75
N ASP A 91 8.32 23.47 23.88
CA ASP A 91 8.28 24.79 24.51
C ASP A 91 7.33 25.73 23.76
N ILE A 92 7.51 25.91 22.44
CA ILE A 92 6.66 26.80 21.62
C ILE A 92 5.18 26.49 21.80
N VAL A 93 4.78 25.21 21.71
CA VAL A 93 3.38 24.81 21.83
C VAL A 93 2.84 25.02 23.25
N GLN A 94 3.63 24.77 24.30
CA GLN A 94 3.16 24.93 25.68
C GLN A 94 2.87 26.37 26.07
N ARG A 95 3.56 27.34 25.45
CA ARG A 95 3.35 28.77 25.69
C ARG A 95 2.65 29.48 24.53
N TRP A 96 2.04 28.70 23.62
CA TRP A 96 1.34 29.20 22.43
C TRP A 96 0.38 30.35 22.73
N TRP A 97 -0.37 30.25 23.84
CA TRP A 97 -1.35 31.26 24.25
C TRP A 97 -0.86 32.24 25.31
N SER A 98 0.15 31.88 26.10
CA SER A 98 0.59 32.68 27.26
C SER A 98 1.69 33.68 26.91
N ASP A 99 2.50 33.40 25.89
CA ASP A 99 3.59 34.27 25.46
C ASP A 99 3.09 35.39 24.52
N ARG A 100 2.76 36.53 25.12
CA ARG A 100 2.28 37.72 24.41
C ARG A 100 3.36 38.40 23.57
N GLU A 101 4.62 38.25 23.96
CA GLU A 101 5.76 38.86 23.25
C GLU A 101 6.07 38.07 21.97
N ALA A 102 6.15 36.74 22.07
CA ALA A 102 6.39 35.89 20.90
C ALA A 102 5.23 35.89 19.90
N GLY A 103 4.00 36.13 20.37
CA GLY A 103 2.84 36.42 19.53
C GLY A 103 2.47 35.29 18.55
N PHE A 104 2.62 34.03 18.95
CA PHE A 104 2.47 32.87 18.05
C PHE A 104 1.18 32.81 17.23
N PRO A 105 -0.01 33.08 17.80
CA PRO A 105 -1.26 33.07 17.02
C PRO A 105 -1.26 34.09 15.89
N MET A 106 -0.54 35.21 16.02
CA MET A 106 -0.42 36.22 14.95
C MET A 106 0.55 35.80 13.85
N ARG A 107 1.60 35.04 14.20
CA ARG A 107 2.61 34.54 13.25
C ARG A 107 2.15 33.30 12.49
N MET A 108 1.24 32.53 13.09
CA MET A 108 0.66 31.32 12.52
C MET A 108 -0.83 31.26 12.83
N PRO A 109 -1.65 32.12 12.20
CA PRO A 109 -3.08 32.16 12.47
C PRO A 109 -3.76 30.85 12.06
N LEU A 110 -4.78 30.47 12.84
CA LEU A 110 -5.64 29.33 12.61
C LEU A 110 -7.03 29.81 12.16
N ALA A 111 -7.87 28.90 11.69
CA ALA A 111 -9.29 29.21 11.57
C ALA A 111 -9.88 29.45 12.97
N THR A 112 -10.93 30.28 13.06
CA THR A 112 -11.54 30.64 14.35
C THR A 112 -11.95 29.41 15.16
N GLU A 113 -12.57 28.44 14.50
CA GLU A 113 -13.06 27.19 15.11
C GLU A 113 -11.91 26.32 15.64
N GLU A 114 -10.77 26.31 14.95
CA GLU A 114 -9.56 25.60 15.37
C GLU A 114 -8.89 26.28 16.56
N GLU A 115 -8.82 27.61 16.55
CA GLU A 115 -8.32 28.38 17.68
C GLU A 115 -9.19 28.18 18.92
N ASP A 116 -10.51 28.25 18.77
CA ASP A 116 -11.46 28.01 19.86
C ASP A 116 -11.32 26.60 20.44
N LEU A 117 -11.14 25.59 19.59
CA LEU A 117 -10.87 24.22 20.02
C LEU A 117 -9.57 24.12 20.82
N LEU A 118 -8.47 24.67 20.32
CA LEU A 118 -7.17 24.58 20.98
C LEU A 118 -7.11 25.37 22.28
N ARG A 119 -7.78 26.54 22.35
CA ARG A 119 -7.95 27.29 23.61
C ARG A 119 -8.78 26.51 24.61
N TRP A 120 -9.88 25.89 24.17
CA TRP A 120 -10.69 25.04 25.02
C TRP A 120 -9.89 23.86 25.55
N LEU A 121 -9.10 23.20 24.71
CA LEU A 121 -8.25 22.06 25.07
C LEU A 121 -7.15 22.45 26.07
N ASP A 122 -6.56 23.65 25.90
CA ASP A 122 -5.61 24.21 26.87
C ASP A 122 -6.25 24.45 28.25
N GLY A 123 -7.50 24.92 28.25
CA GLY A 123 -8.32 25.00 29.47
C GLY A 123 -8.59 23.62 30.10
N GLN A 124 -8.84 22.58 29.31
CA GLN A 124 -8.99 21.21 29.81
C GLN A 124 -7.68 20.66 30.39
N ALA A 125 -6.55 20.97 29.77
CA ALA A 125 -5.23 20.58 30.27
C ALA A 125 -4.91 21.24 31.61
N SER A 126 -5.24 22.53 31.75
CA SER A 126 -5.08 23.29 33.00
C SER A 126 -5.93 22.73 34.15
N ARG A 127 -7.07 22.09 33.84
CA ARG A 127 -7.94 21.41 34.81
C ARG A 127 -7.52 19.95 35.09
N GLY A 128 -6.46 19.45 34.45
CA GLY A 128 -6.02 18.06 34.56
C GLY A 128 -6.94 17.04 33.87
N ILE A 129 -7.85 17.50 33.00
CA ILE A 129 -8.75 16.63 32.22
C ILE A 129 -8.02 16.10 30.99
N ALA A 130 -7.34 17.00 30.26
CA ALA A 130 -6.44 16.63 29.16
C ALA A 130 -4.98 16.58 29.66
N LYS A 131 -4.14 15.81 28.96
CA LYS A 131 -2.70 15.81 29.25
C LYS A 131 -2.05 17.13 28.82
N PRO A 132 -1.02 17.63 29.53
CA PRO A 132 -0.19 18.71 29.01
C PRO A 132 0.52 18.24 27.74
N PHE A 133 0.78 19.16 26.80
CA PHE A 133 1.37 18.82 25.51
C PHE A 133 2.70 18.04 25.62
N SER A 134 3.53 18.38 26.60
CA SER A 134 4.79 17.70 26.89
C SER A 134 4.63 16.19 27.18
N ALA A 135 3.47 15.76 27.67
CA ALA A 135 3.14 14.36 27.94
C ALA A 135 2.27 13.72 26.83
N SER A 136 1.84 14.48 25.82
CA SER A 136 0.94 14.02 24.76
C SER A 136 1.35 14.52 23.37
N ARG A 137 2.65 14.55 23.04
CA ARG A 137 3.12 15.05 21.73
C ARG A 137 2.64 14.24 20.51
N GLY A 138 2.01 13.08 20.71
CA GLY A 138 1.51 12.23 19.63
C GLY A 138 2.63 11.58 18.80
N SER A 139 2.33 11.30 17.53
CA SER A 139 3.21 10.63 16.58
C SER A 139 3.71 11.59 15.51
N TRP A 140 5.04 11.64 15.31
CA TRP A 140 5.68 12.50 14.32
C TRP A 140 6.46 11.65 13.30
N ARG A 141 6.32 12.00 12.03
CA ARG A 141 7.23 11.62 10.96
C ARG A 141 7.80 12.83 10.25
N PRO A 142 8.96 13.33 10.67
CA PRO A 142 9.66 14.36 9.91
C PRO A 142 10.29 13.79 8.64
N ASP A 143 10.15 14.52 7.54
CA ASP A 143 10.72 14.17 6.24
C ASP A 143 11.89 15.12 5.95
N PHE A 144 13.05 14.58 5.59
CA PHE A 144 14.28 15.35 5.38
C PHE A 144 14.97 15.02 4.05
N LEU A 145 15.68 16.02 3.52
CA LEU A 145 16.60 15.87 2.40
C LEU A 145 18.04 15.92 2.91
N ILE A 146 18.95 15.26 2.18
CA ILE A 146 20.39 15.39 2.45
C ILE A 146 20.98 16.44 1.52
N ARG A 147 21.71 17.40 2.07
CA ARG A 147 22.53 18.35 1.31
C ARG A 147 23.98 18.25 1.73
N ASP A 148 24.88 18.65 0.84
CA ASP A 148 26.29 18.75 1.17
C ASP A 148 26.52 19.85 2.21
N GLY A 149 27.37 19.56 3.19
CA GLY A 149 27.86 20.54 4.14
C GLY A 149 28.58 21.67 3.43
N ARG A 150 28.42 22.90 3.92
CA ARG A 150 29.28 24.00 3.49
C ARG A 150 30.68 23.73 4.05
N SER A 151 31.59 23.24 3.23
CA SER A 151 33.01 23.23 3.59
C SER A 151 33.42 24.65 3.93
N ALA A 152 34.07 24.85 5.08
CA ALA A 152 34.65 26.13 5.45
C ALA A 152 35.89 26.40 4.56
N SER A 153 35.69 26.61 3.25
CA SER A 153 36.73 27.01 2.30
C SER A 153 36.15 27.49 0.95
N HIS A 154 35.14 28.36 0.98
CA HIS A 154 35.01 29.34 -0.11
C HIS A 154 36.17 30.34 0.04
N ASN A 155 37.36 29.99 -0.47
CA ASN A 155 38.42 30.95 -0.86
C ASN A 155 39.71 30.31 -1.43
N LEU A 156 39.68 29.06 -1.92
CA LEU A 156 40.78 28.56 -2.77
C LEU A 156 40.21 27.81 -3.97
N ALA A 157 40.56 28.31 -5.16
CA ALA A 157 40.28 27.65 -6.43
C ALA A 157 40.77 26.18 -6.37
N GLY A 158 39.84 25.24 -6.40
CA GLY A 158 40.11 23.79 -6.37
C GLY A 158 39.49 23.00 -5.20
N GLY A 159 38.70 23.61 -4.31
CA GLY A 159 38.13 22.94 -3.14
C GLY A 159 37.05 21.89 -3.44
N ARG A 160 37.23 20.66 -2.95
CA ARG A 160 36.19 19.61 -2.92
C ARG A 160 34.95 20.13 -2.19
N LEU A 161 33.78 20.03 -2.85
CA LEU A 161 32.47 20.23 -2.22
C LEU A 161 32.35 19.34 -0.98
N GLY A 162 31.81 19.89 0.11
CA GLY A 162 31.93 19.37 1.47
C GLY A 162 31.61 17.88 1.62
N GLU A 163 32.49 17.18 2.33
CA GLU A 163 32.41 15.73 2.56
C GLU A 163 31.40 15.35 3.67
N ASP A 164 30.62 16.30 4.20
CA ASP A 164 29.65 16.06 5.29
C ASP A 164 28.20 16.02 4.79
N GLU A 165 27.45 14.99 5.18
CA GLU A 165 26.02 14.84 4.87
C GLU A 165 25.14 15.52 5.92
N VAL A 166 24.44 16.59 5.51
CA VAL A 166 23.56 17.35 6.40
C VAL A 166 22.09 16.96 6.18
N PHE A 167 21.45 16.38 7.20
CA PHE A 167 20.02 16.11 7.21
C PHE A 167 19.25 17.41 7.45
N CYS A 168 18.34 17.75 6.53
CA CYS A 168 17.57 18.97 6.57
C CYS A 168 16.07 18.66 6.50
N ILE A 169 15.38 18.83 7.62
CA ILE A 169 13.94 18.59 7.79
C ILE A 169 13.17 19.61 6.95
N THR A 170 12.32 19.10 6.07
CA THR A 170 11.54 19.89 5.10
C THR A 170 10.07 20.04 5.49
N GLU A 171 9.57 19.11 6.31
CA GLU A 171 8.24 19.12 6.93
C GLU A 171 8.15 18.12 8.09
N ILE A 172 7.16 18.30 8.96
CA ILE A 172 6.81 17.35 10.02
C ILE A 172 5.42 16.77 9.70
N ASN A 173 5.36 15.50 9.31
CA ASN A 173 4.09 14.81 9.10
C ASN A 173 3.57 14.28 10.44
N ALA A 174 2.60 14.99 11.03
CA ALA A 174 2.06 14.64 12.34
C ALA A 174 0.51 14.66 12.40
N ARG A 175 -0.16 14.87 11.26
CA ARG A 175 -1.63 14.80 11.18
C ARG A 175 -2.16 13.40 11.46
N PHE A 176 -1.56 12.39 10.83
CA PHE A 176 -1.95 11.00 10.96
C PHE A 176 -0.99 10.25 11.88
N PRO A 177 -1.48 9.31 12.70
CA PRO A 177 -0.65 8.66 13.70
C PRO A 177 0.34 7.64 13.11
N PHE A 178 0.01 6.98 12.00
CA PHE A 178 0.79 5.83 11.52
C PHE A 178 1.80 6.20 10.42
N ASN A 179 1.40 6.97 9.41
CA ASN A 179 2.31 7.72 8.52
C ASN A 179 3.58 6.97 8.00
N GLY A 180 3.59 5.67 7.71
CA GLY A 180 4.79 4.96 7.19
C GLY A 180 5.59 4.19 8.24
N PHE A 181 5.17 4.22 9.51
CA PHE A 181 5.71 3.36 10.57
C PHE A 181 5.67 1.88 10.23
N MET A 182 4.55 1.40 9.69
CA MET A 182 4.34 0.00 9.32
C MET A 182 5.21 -0.40 8.13
N HIS A 183 5.42 0.51 7.17
CA HIS A 183 6.37 0.28 6.08
C HIS A 183 7.79 0.07 6.63
N GLU A 184 8.26 0.94 7.54
CA GLU A 184 9.59 0.80 8.13
C GLU A 184 9.69 -0.44 9.02
N ALA A 185 8.74 -0.66 9.93
CA ALA A 185 8.80 -1.77 10.89
C ALA A 185 8.82 -3.12 10.18
N LEU A 186 7.91 -3.33 9.22
CA LEU A 186 7.86 -4.58 8.46
C LEU A 186 9.00 -4.69 7.45
N GLY A 187 9.45 -3.56 6.88
CA GLY A 187 10.62 -3.50 6.00
C GLY A 187 11.91 -3.94 6.70
N GLN A 188 12.14 -3.45 7.92
CA GLN A 188 13.28 -3.85 8.74
C GLN A 188 13.19 -5.31 9.18
N GLU A 189 12.02 -5.75 9.65
CA GLU A 189 11.82 -7.15 10.04
C GLU A 189 12.03 -8.11 8.85
N ALA A 190 11.55 -7.75 7.66
CA ALA A 190 11.76 -8.53 6.45
C ALA A 190 13.24 -8.61 6.04
N LEU A 191 14.02 -7.54 6.25
CA LEU A 191 15.47 -7.53 6.05
C LEU A 191 16.20 -8.39 7.10
N ASP A 192 15.84 -8.28 8.37
CA ASP A 192 16.42 -9.10 9.45
C ASP A 192 16.26 -10.60 9.15
N GLU A 193 15.12 -11.01 8.60
CA GLU A 193 14.82 -12.38 8.17
C GLU A 193 15.65 -12.87 6.97
N MET A 194 16.30 -11.96 6.23
CA MET A 194 17.32 -12.34 5.24
C MET A 194 18.63 -12.80 5.89
N GLY A 195 18.76 -12.66 7.21
CA GLY A 195 19.91 -13.11 7.99
C GLY A 195 21.08 -12.13 7.95
N LEU A 196 20.81 -10.83 8.09
CA LEU A 196 21.81 -9.74 8.07
C LEU A 196 23.05 -10.03 8.93
N ALA A 197 22.86 -10.68 10.09
CA ALA A 197 23.93 -11.03 11.00
C ALA A 197 25.02 -11.93 10.38
N LYS A 198 24.67 -12.75 9.36
CA LYS A 198 25.63 -13.59 8.61
C LYS A 198 26.58 -12.77 7.73
N PHE A 199 26.25 -11.51 7.51
CA PHE A 199 26.94 -10.59 6.63
C PHE A 199 27.55 -9.41 7.39
N GLU A 200 27.74 -9.54 8.71
CA GLU A 200 28.23 -8.46 9.56
C GLU A 200 27.40 -7.16 9.46
N LEU A 201 26.11 -7.29 9.14
CA LEU A 201 25.13 -6.23 9.09
C LEU A 201 24.05 -6.41 10.17
N ALA A 202 23.40 -5.32 10.53
CA ALA A 202 22.19 -5.30 11.35
C ALA A 202 21.23 -4.23 10.83
N SER A 203 19.94 -4.35 11.15
CA SER A 203 19.00 -3.25 10.93
C SER A 203 19.44 -1.98 11.66
N ALA A 204 19.37 -0.84 10.97
CA ALA A 204 19.71 0.44 11.56
C ALA A 204 18.62 0.92 12.52
N THR A 205 17.36 0.54 12.27
CA THR A 205 16.23 0.81 13.15
C THR A 205 15.67 -0.51 13.68
N ASN A 206 15.40 -0.58 14.98
CA ASN A 206 14.83 -1.77 15.60
C ASN A 206 13.31 -1.82 15.33
N PRO A 207 12.79 -2.84 14.62
CA PRO A 207 11.36 -2.93 14.31
C PRO A 207 10.48 -3.09 15.55
N ALA A 208 10.94 -3.80 16.59
CA ALA A 208 10.19 -3.92 17.84
C ALA A 208 10.05 -2.56 18.54
N LYS A 209 11.11 -1.74 18.55
CA LYS A 209 11.07 -0.39 19.14
C LYS A 209 10.06 0.52 18.43
N LEU A 210 9.86 0.35 17.12
CA LEU A 210 8.83 1.08 16.37
C LEU A 210 7.42 0.64 16.75
N LEU A 211 7.17 -0.67 16.80
CA LEU A 211 5.87 -1.23 17.17
C LEU A 211 5.51 -0.90 18.61
N ASP A 212 6.45 -1.06 19.55
CA ASP A 212 6.28 -0.67 20.96
C ASP A 212 5.97 0.83 21.08
N GLY A 213 6.67 1.66 20.31
CA GLY A 213 6.39 3.09 20.24
C GLY A 213 4.96 3.40 19.76
N LEU A 214 4.43 2.68 18.77
CA LEU A 214 3.03 2.84 18.36
C LEU A 214 2.05 2.38 19.45
N MET A 215 2.38 1.30 20.16
CA MET A 215 1.56 0.80 21.27
C MET A 215 1.53 1.80 22.45
N ASP A 216 2.60 2.56 22.68
CA ASP A 216 2.66 3.60 23.72
C ASP A 216 1.65 4.74 23.50
N LEU A 217 1.11 4.90 22.30
CA LEU A 217 0.13 5.96 22.01
C LEU A 217 -1.22 5.70 22.70
N PHE A 218 -1.59 4.45 22.88
CA PHE A 218 -2.96 4.07 23.28
C PHE A 218 -2.94 2.95 24.33
N GLN A 219 -4.11 2.60 24.87
CA GLN A 219 -4.26 1.56 25.90
C GLN A 219 -4.70 0.24 25.24
N PRO A 220 -3.83 -0.79 25.12
CA PRO A 220 -4.12 -2.00 24.34
C PRO A 220 -5.32 -2.83 24.86
N GLU A 221 -5.63 -2.71 26.15
CA GLU A 221 -6.72 -3.39 26.84
C GLU A 221 -8.10 -2.80 26.53
N LEU A 222 -8.14 -1.54 26.07
CA LEU A 222 -9.37 -0.86 25.68
C LEU A 222 -9.64 -1.04 24.17
N PRO A 223 -10.92 -1.07 23.73
CA PRO A 223 -11.26 -1.00 22.31
C PRO A 223 -10.65 0.25 21.66
N LEU A 224 -10.10 0.09 20.46
CA LEU A 224 -9.53 1.17 19.68
C LEU A 224 -10.40 1.47 18.47
N HIS A 225 -10.94 2.69 18.40
CA HIS A 225 -11.71 3.16 17.26
C HIS A 225 -10.83 4.00 16.33
N LEU A 226 -10.75 3.60 15.06
CA LEU A 226 -10.04 4.33 14.01
C LEU A 226 -11.05 5.04 13.13
N VAL A 227 -11.03 6.38 13.15
CA VAL A 227 -11.94 7.22 12.37
C VAL A 227 -11.23 7.63 11.08
N SER A 228 -11.78 7.20 9.94
CA SER A 228 -11.30 7.52 8.59
C SER A 228 -12.48 7.54 7.63
N ASP A 229 -12.47 8.41 6.62
CA ASP A 229 -13.47 8.41 5.56
C ASP A 229 -12.80 8.65 4.18
N GLU A 230 -12.59 9.89 3.75
CA GLU A 230 -12.05 10.17 2.42
C GLU A 230 -10.57 9.80 2.25
N GLU A 231 -9.77 9.90 3.31
CA GLU A 231 -8.37 9.47 3.28
C GLU A 231 -8.27 7.95 3.26
N LEU A 232 -7.81 7.43 2.13
CA LEU A 232 -7.62 5.99 1.95
C LEU A 232 -6.59 5.41 2.93
N GLY A 233 -5.59 6.19 3.35
CA GLY A 233 -4.56 5.76 4.29
C GLY A 233 -3.55 4.80 3.67
N MET A 234 -2.30 4.85 4.16
CA MET A 234 -1.24 3.92 3.75
C MET A 234 -1.04 2.84 4.82
N ASP A 235 -0.82 3.26 6.06
CA ASP A 235 -0.42 2.33 7.12
C ASP A 235 -1.58 1.82 7.95
N ILE A 236 -2.72 2.53 7.97
CA ILE A 236 -3.88 2.18 8.79
C ILE A 236 -4.37 0.75 8.57
N HIS A 237 -4.30 0.26 7.33
CA HIS A 237 -4.70 -1.12 6.97
C HIS A 237 -3.69 -2.15 7.49
N MET A 238 -2.39 -1.89 7.28
CA MET A 238 -1.31 -2.73 7.79
C MET A 238 -1.31 -2.77 9.32
N PHE A 239 -1.46 -1.61 9.95
CA PHE A 239 -1.57 -1.46 11.40
C PHE A 239 -2.72 -2.29 11.95
N THR A 240 -3.92 -2.17 11.35
CA THR A 240 -5.10 -2.93 11.78
C THR A 240 -4.81 -4.44 11.78
N VAL A 241 -4.26 -4.95 10.67
CA VAL A 241 -3.97 -6.39 10.53
C VAL A 241 -2.87 -6.84 11.49
N VAL A 242 -1.77 -6.10 11.60
CA VAL A 242 -0.63 -6.48 12.44
C VAL A 242 -1.02 -6.43 13.92
N MET A 243 -1.69 -5.36 14.37
CA MET A 243 -2.07 -5.20 15.77
C MET A 243 -3.13 -6.21 16.22
N GLN A 244 -4.10 -6.53 15.36
CA GLN A 244 -5.08 -7.59 15.65
C GLN A 244 -4.42 -8.96 15.71
N ARG A 245 -3.57 -9.31 14.72
CA ARG A 245 -2.99 -10.67 14.61
C ARG A 245 -1.88 -10.94 15.60
N ARG A 246 -0.98 -9.97 15.85
CA ARG A 246 0.20 -10.16 16.69
C ARG A 246 -0.04 -9.79 18.15
N TYR A 247 -0.89 -8.80 18.41
CA TYR A 247 -1.07 -8.21 19.74
C TYR A 247 -2.50 -8.33 20.28
N GLY A 248 -3.45 -8.84 19.48
CA GLY A 248 -4.84 -9.05 19.93
C GLY A 248 -5.61 -7.76 20.20
N VAL A 249 -5.15 -6.61 19.68
CA VAL A 249 -5.81 -5.31 19.89
C VAL A 249 -7.19 -5.32 19.23
N LYS A 250 -8.22 -4.93 19.99
CA LYS A 250 -9.59 -4.84 19.49
C LYS A 250 -9.77 -3.53 18.71
N ILE A 251 -9.58 -3.60 17.41
CA ILE A 251 -9.69 -2.44 16.52
C ILE A 251 -11.02 -2.43 15.80
N ARG A 252 -11.68 -1.27 15.77
CA ARG A 252 -12.88 -1.01 14.98
C ARG A 252 -12.68 0.23 14.10
N ARG A 253 -12.97 0.09 12.80
CA ARG A 253 -12.97 1.22 11.86
C ARG A 253 -14.37 1.84 11.80
N ILE A 254 -14.44 3.16 11.89
CA ILE A 254 -15.67 3.94 11.85
C ILE A 254 -15.46 5.20 11.01
N THR A 255 -16.54 5.85 10.63
CA THR A 255 -16.56 7.15 9.92
C THR A 255 -17.03 8.26 10.86
N PRO A 256 -16.82 9.54 10.50
CA PRO A 256 -17.42 10.67 11.22
C PRO A 256 -18.94 10.53 11.43
N ALA A 257 -19.65 9.96 10.44
CA ALA A 257 -21.10 9.79 10.47
C ALA A 257 -21.59 8.79 11.52
N ASP A 258 -20.70 7.93 12.05
CA ASP A 258 -21.05 6.94 13.07
C ASP A 258 -21.03 7.52 14.49
N LEU A 259 -20.49 8.72 14.70
CA LEU A 259 -20.30 9.30 16.04
C LEU A 259 -21.61 9.86 16.61
N ARG A 260 -21.84 9.62 17.90
CA ARG A 260 -23.01 10.11 18.65
C ARG A 260 -22.56 10.65 20.01
N LEU A 261 -23.25 11.68 20.49
CA LEU A 261 -23.17 12.11 21.89
C LEU A 261 -24.37 11.57 22.64
N VAL A 262 -24.12 10.92 23.77
CA VAL A 262 -25.15 10.37 24.65
C VAL A 262 -25.04 11.06 26.01
N PRO A 263 -26.13 11.51 26.66
CA PRO A 263 -26.07 12.09 28.00
C PRO A 263 -25.45 11.13 29.01
N ASP A 264 -24.55 11.63 29.86
CA ASP A 264 -23.92 10.86 30.94
C ASP A 264 -24.10 11.53 32.31
N PRO A 265 -25.33 11.52 32.86
CA PRO A 265 -25.65 12.19 34.13
C PRO A 265 -24.93 11.59 35.35
N LYS A 266 -24.21 10.47 35.20
CA LYS A 266 -23.43 9.82 36.27
C LYS A 266 -21.92 9.89 36.02
N GLY A 267 -21.48 10.49 34.91
CA GLY A 267 -20.09 10.57 34.48
C GLY A 267 -19.33 11.79 35.00
N LYS A 268 -18.04 11.87 34.65
CA LYS A 268 -17.20 13.06 34.86
C LYS A 268 -17.43 14.14 33.79
N SER A 269 -18.03 13.77 32.66
CA SER A 269 -18.48 14.66 31.60
C SER A 269 -19.99 14.52 31.47
N ASP A 270 -20.69 15.61 31.18
CA ASP A 270 -22.15 15.60 30.99
C ASP A 270 -22.59 14.75 29.78
N VAL A 271 -21.64 14.34 28.93
CA VAL A 271 -21.84 13.55 27.72
C VAL A 271 -20.78 12.44 27.57
N LYS A 272 -21.18 11.34 26.92
CA LYS A 272 -20.31 10.27 26.42
C LYS A 272 -20.23 10.35 24.90
N LEU A 273 -19.03 10.09 24.38
CA LEU A 273 -18.84 9.84 22.95
C LEU A 273 -19.08 8.36 22.66
N CYS A 274 -19.97 8.08 21.74
CA CYS A 274 -20.33 6.74 21.32
C CYS A 274 -20.24 6.62 19.79
N CYS A 275 -20.24 5.39 19.28
CA CYS A 275 -20.42 5.11 17.85
C CYS A 275 -21.56 4.11 17.60
N VAL A 276 -22.27 4.28 16.50
CA VAL A 276 -23.36 3.39 16.06
C VAL A 276 -22.84 1.97 15.85
N VAL A 277 -23.57 0.97 16.31
CA VAL A 277 -23.30 -0.46 16.10
C VAL A 277 -24.22 -0.97 14.98
N PRO A 278 -23.67 -1.51 13.86
CA PRO A 278 -24.47 -2.07 12.79
C PRO A 278 -25.31 -3.26 13.27
N THR A 279 -26.63 -3.19 13.06
CA THR A 279 -27.60 -4.23 13.42
C THR A 279 -27.50 -5.49 12.55
N GLU A 280 -26.89 -5.41 11.36
CA GLU A 280 -26.76 -6.50 10.37
C GLU A 280 -25.35 -7.08 10.25
N ALA A 281 -24.50 -6.94 11.28
CA ALA A 281 -23.14 -7.48 11.20
C ALA A 281 -23.09 -9.03 11.26
N PRO A 282 -22.27 -9.70 10.43
CA PRO A 282 -22.09 -11.15 10.46
C PRO A 282 -21.62 -11.64 11.85
N PRO A 283 -21.91 -12.89 12.26
CA PRO A 283 -21.66 -13.39 13.62
C PRO A 283 -20.21 -13.26 14.09
N SER A 284 -19.24 -13.22 13.17
CA SER A 284 -17.81 -13.01 13.44
C SER A 284 -17.44 -11.58 13.82
N CYS A 285 -18.25 -10.59 13.45
CA CYS A 285 -18.11 -9.17 13.83
C CYS A 285 -18.91 -8.82 15.10
N ARG A 286 -19.74 -9.75 15.59
CA ARG A 286 -20.38 -9.60 16.90
C ARG A 286 -19.33 -9.83 17.98
N VAL A 287 -18.65 -8.76 18.41
CA VAL A 287 -18.07 -8.74 19.74
C VAL A 287 -19.18 -9.19 20.69
N LYS A 288 -18.98 -10.19 21.55
CA LYS A 288 -19.97 -10.49 22.60
C LYS A 288 -20.19 -9.19 23.36
N HIS A 289 -21.31 -8.52 23.13
CA HIS A 289 -21.59 -7.24 23.77
C HIS A 289 -21.73 -7.56 25.25
N GLY A 290 -20.70 -7.16 26.01
CA GLY A 290 -20.83 -7.03 27.45
C GLY A 290 -21.87 -5.95 27.78
N ALA A 291 -22.11 -5.74 29.07
CA ALA A 291 -23.16 -4.89 29.64
C ALA A 291 -23.06 -3.36 29.34
N THR A 292 -22.60 -2.94 28.15
CA THR A 292 -22.20 -1.57 27.80
C THR A 292 -22.65 -1.12 26.40
N ALA A 293 -23.79 -1.60 25.91
CA ALA A 293 -24.42 -1.07 24.70
C ALA A 293 -25.69 -0.31 25.09
N TRP A 294 -25.88 0.89 24.53
CA TRP A 294 -27.01 1.77 24.82
C TRP A 294 -27.84 2.01 23.56
N VAL A 295 -29.09 2.40 23.76
CA VAL A 295 -29.97 2.82 22.67
C VAL A 295 -30.12 4.34 22.78
N THR A 296 -29.83 5.07 21.70
CA THR A 296 -30.04 6.52 21.65
C THR A 296 -31.54 6.85 21.68
N GLU A 297 -31.91 8.11 21.91
CA GLU A 297 -33.31 8.54 21.80
C GLU A 297 -33.90 8.28 20.40
N ALA A 298 -33.04 8.26 19.37
CA ALA A 298 -33.39 7.92 18.00
C ALA A 298 -33.52 6.40 17.74
N GLY A 299 -33.34 5.56 18.76
CA GLY A 299 -33.44 4.10 18.64
C GLY A 299 -32.18 3.41 18.11
N GLU A 300 -31.05 4.13 17.97
CA GLU A 300 -29.81 3.56 17.45
C GLU A 300 -29.04 2.82 18.55
N LEU A 301 -28.59 1.59 18.27
CA LEU A 301 -27.68 0.87 19.15
C LEU A 301 -26.29 1.50 19.04
N VAL A 302 -25.70 1.88 20.17
CA VAL A 302 -24.38 2.52 20.23
C VAL A 302 -23.49 1.87 21.29
N GLU A 303 -22.17 1.93 21.05
CA GLU A 303 -21.13 1.55 22.02
C GLU A 303 -20.24 2.76 22.35
N GLU A 304 -19.66 2.77 23.56
CA GLU A 304 -18.79 3.87 24.00
C GLU A 304 -17.45 3.86 23.25
N VAL A 305 -16.99 5.06 22.89
CA VAL A 305 -15.67 5.28 22.30
C VAL A 305 -14.72 5.74 23.39
N HIS A 306 -13.71 4.93 23.69
CA HIS A 306 -12.74 5.20 24.76
C HIS A 306 -11.48 5.90 24.27
N GLN A 307 -11.01 5.56 23.08
CA GLN A 307 -9.78 6.08 22.49
C GLN A 307 -9.87 6.06 20.97
N ILE A 308 -9.28 7.08 20.34
CA ILE A 308 -9.46 7.35 18.91
C ILE A 308 -8.13 7.55 18.19
N GLY A 309 -7.96 6.87 17.07
CA GLY A 309 -7.00 7.24 16.03
C GLY A 309 -7.69 7.94 14.87
N LEU A 310 -7.13 9.04 14.37
CA LEU A 310 -7.72 9.83 13.29
C LEU A 310 -6.87 9.77 12.01
N GLU A 311 -7.52 9.44 10.89
CA GLU A 311 -7.02 9.70 9.54
C GLU A 311 -8.07 10.47 8.73
N LEU A 312 -8.29 11.73 9.10
CA LEU A 312 -9.22 12.66 8.44
C LEU A 312 -8.47 13.84 7.80
N HIS A 313 -8.92 14.25 6.61
CA HIS A 313 -8.53 15.53 6.04
C HIS A 313 -9.00 16.69 6.92
N HIS A 314 -8.31 17.83 6.81
CA HIS A 314 -8.66 19.02 7.62
C HIS A 314 -10.12 19.47 7.41
N ARG A 315 -10.64 19.35 6.18
CA ARG A 315 -12.05 19.67 5.89
C ARG A 315 -13.05 18.72 6.56
N GLU A 316 -12.69 17.44 6.70
CA GLU A 316 -13.51 16.46 7.41
C GLU A 316 -13.49 16.72 8.92
N LEU A 317 -12.31 17.05 9.47
CA LEU A 317 -12.17 17.42 10.87
C LEU A 317 -12.96 18.70 11.20
N ALA A 318 -12.89 19.70 10.33
CA ALA A 318 -13.64 20.96 10.47
C ALA A 318 -15.15 20.79 10.26
N GLY A 319 -15.58 19.72 9.57
CA GLY A 319 -16.99 19.39 9.37
C GLY A 319 -17.65 18.67 10.54
N LEU A 320 -16.89 18.30 11.58
CA LEU A 320 -17.46 17.71 12.79
C LEU A 320 -18.20 18.76 13.62
N GLU A 321 -19.33 18.38 14.21
CA GLU A 321 -20.03 19.21 15.18
C GLU A 321 -19.10 19.61 16.34
N PRO A 322 -19.13 20.89 16.81
CA PRO A 322 -18.13 21.39 17.75
C PRO A 322 -17.98 20.56 19.03
N GLU A 323 -19.08 20.06 19.59
CA GLU A 323 -19.03 19.24 20.79
C GLU A 323 -18.53 17.81 20.50
N ILE A 324 -18.84 17.23 19.34
CA ILE A 324 -18.23 15.96 18.91
C ILE A 324 -16.73 16.13 18.78
N LEU A 325 -16.27 17.20 18.12
CA LEU A 325 -14.85 17.48 17.93
C LEU A 325 -14.11 17.64 19.26
N ARG A 326 -14.71 18.31 20.25
CA ARG A 326 -14.18 18.39 21.63
C ARG A 326 -14.05 17.03 22.28
N GLN A 327 -15.10 16.20 22.22
CA GLN A 327 -15.07 14.87 22.82
C GLN A 327 -14.11 13.91 22.12
N VAL A 328 -13.97 14.03 20.79
CA VAL A 328 -12.94 13.34 20.00
C VAL A 328 -11.55 13.78 20.43
N SER A 329 -11.34 15.09 20.62
CA SER A 329 -10.04 15.66 21.02
C SER A 329 -9.55 15.16 22.38
N LEU A 330 -10.46 14.89 23.32
CA LEU A 330 -10.11 14.32 24.64
C LEU A 330 -9.70 12.84 24.59
N ARG A 331 -10.15 12.11 23.56
CA ARG A 331 -9.93 10.66 23.41
C ARG A 331 -8.91 10.33 22.33
N CYS A 332 -8.56 11.30 21.49
CA CYS A 332 -7.60 11.10 20.43
C CYS A 332 -6.20 10.97 21.01
N PHE A 333 -5.53 9.86 20.70
CA PHE A 333 -4.15 9.66 21.17
C PHE A 333 -3.14 10.51 20.38
N ASN A 334 -3.52 11.02 19.21
CA ASN A 334 -2.74 12.01 18.47
C ASN A 334 -3.31 13.42 18.78
N ASP A 335 -2.64 14.14 19.66
CA ASP A 335 -3.10 15.41 20.24
C ASP A 335 -3.44 16.46 19.17
N MET A 336 -4.53 17.22 19.35
CA MET A 336 -4.95 18.24 18.38
C MET A 336 -3.94 19.37 18.22
N ARG A 337 -3.13 19.66 19.24
CA ARG A 337 -2.01 20.61 19.12
C ARG A 337 -0.94 20.05 18.16
N THR A 338 -0.72 18.74 18.15
CA THR A 338 0.15 18.09 17.16
C THR A 338 -0.45 18.16 15.76
N VAL A 339 -1.74 17.83 15.63
CA VAL A 339 -2.45 17.80 14.35
C VAL A 339 -2.56 19.17 13.69
N LEU A 340 -2.84 20.23 14.47
CA LEU A 340 -3.14 21.57 13.95
C LEU A 340 -1.94 22.54 13.98
N LEU A 341 -0.99 22.34 14.90
CA LEU A 341 0.20 23.20 15.03
C LEU A 341 1.46 22.53 14.49
N VAL A 342 1.82 21.35 15.00
CA VAL A 342 3.12 20.72 14.68
C VAL A 342 3.17 20.25 13.23
N HIS A 343 2.06 19.75 12.69
CA HIS A 343 1.96 19.36 11.29
C HIS A 343 2.01 20.55 10.31
N ASP A 344 1.69 21.76 10.78
CA ASP A 344 1.65 22.96 9.94
C ASP A 344 3.08 23.36 9.54
N LYS A 345 3.34 23.51 8.25
CA LYS A 345 4.69 23.83 7.74
C LYS A 345 5.21 25.17 8.28
N ARG A 346 4.32 26.08 8.67
CA ARG A 346 4.70 27.35 9.32
C ARG A 346 5.42 27.13 10.65
N MET A 347 5.23 25.99 11.32
CA MET A 347 5.94 25.63 12.54
C MET A 347 7.46 25.61 12.34
N LEU A 348 7.95 25.17 11.18
CA LEU A 348 9.39 25.20 10.90
C LEU A 348 9.93 26.64 10.85
N GLY A 349 9.16 27.56 10.28
CA GLY A 349 9.49 29.00 10.28
C GLY A 349 9.45 29.59 11.69
N VAL A 350 8.45 29.22 12.50
CA VAL A 350 8.35 29.65 13.91
C VAL A 350 9.57 29.15 14.70
N VAL A 351 9.94 27.88 14.57
CA VAL A 351 11.13 27.31 15.24
C VAL A 351 12.40 28.10 14.88
N LYS A 352 12.59 28.43 13.59
CA LYS A 352 13.77 29.18 13.12
C LYS A 352 13.81 30.60 13.67
N GLN A 353 12.66 31.28 13.71
CA GLN A 353 12.53 32.61 14.29
C GLN A 353 12.72 32.61 15.83
N GLU A 354 12.38 31.52 16.51
CA GLU A 354 12.48 31.41 17.98
C GLU A 354 13.87 30.99 18.48
N LEU A 355 14.83 30.65 17.61
CA LEU A 355 16.12 30.07 18.03
C LEU A 355 16.86 30.93 19.07
N GLU A 356 16.96 32.24 18.83
CA GLU A 356 17.64 33.16 19.76
C GLU A 356 16.89 33.27 21.08
N GLY A 357 15.56 33.41 21.03
CA GLY A 357 14.70 33.48 22.21
C GLY A 357 14.72 32.19 23.05
N LEU A 358 14.78 31.03 22.40
CA LEU A 358 14.90 29.74 23.06
C LEU A 358 16.25 29.58 23.77
N VAL A 359 17.33 30.12 23.19
CA VAL A 359 18.66 30.13 23.82
C VAL A 359 18.71 31.10 24.99
N SER A 360 18.20 32.33 24.83
CA SER A 360 18.21 33.34 25.90
C SER A 360 17.39 32.90 27.11
N ARG A 361 16.31 32.14 26.88
CA ARG A 361 15.48 31.53 27.93
C ARG A 361 16.05 30.24 28.53
N GLY A 362 17.20 29.76 28.04
CA GLY A 362 17.82 28.51 28.52
C GLY A 362 17.06 27.23 28.14
N VAL A 363 16.13 27.30 27.20
CA VAL A 363 15.38 26.15 26.69
C VAL A 363 16.25 25.32 25.76
N LEU A 364 17.01 26.00 24.88
CA LEU A 364 18.01 25.38 24.01
C LEU A 364 19.42 25.80 24.42
N THR A 365 20.37 24.89 24.28
CA THR A 365 21.78 25.26 24.27
C THR A 365 22.14 25.94 22.93
N PRO A 366 23.20 26.79 22.89
CA PRO A 366 23.69 27.34 21.62
C PRO A 366 24.08 26.26 20.59
N ALA A 367 24.49 25.07 21.06
CA ALA A 367 24.79 23.95 20.19
C ALA A 367 23.53 23.37 19.54
N GLN A 368 22.47 23.13 20.32
CA GLN A 368 21.17 22.68 19.81
C GLN A 368 20.56 23.69 18.83
N ALA A 369 20.64 24.99 19.13
CA ALA A 369 20.17 26.03 18.21
C ALA A 369 20.91 26.01 16.86
N ARG A 370 22.24 25.80 16.86
CA ARG A 370 23.02 25.63 15.62
C ARG A 370 22.65 24.35 14.85
N VAL A 371 22.33 23.27 15.57
CA VAL A 371 21.86 22.02 14.95
C VAL A 371 20.53 22.27 14.23
N LEU A 372 19.57 22.93 14.90
CA LEU A 372 18.29 23.28 14.29
C LEU A 372 18.43 24.26 13.12
N ASP A 373 19.25 25.29 13.27
CA ASP A 373 19.46 26.27 12.20
C ASP A 373 19.96 25.62 10.91
N ARG A 374 20.87 24.63 11.03
CA ARG A 374 21.39 23.89 9.87
C ARG A 374 20.46 22.78 9.38
N GLY A 375 19.72 22.16 10.29
CA GLY A 375 18.96 20.93 10.08
C GLY A 375 17.46 21.13 9.87
N VAL A 376 16.96 22.36 9.92
CA VAL A 376 15.57 22.72 9.56
C VAL A 376 15.60 23.64 8.34
N ALA A 377 14.79 23.33 7.34
CA ALA A 377 14.70 24.11 6.11
C ALA A 377 14.23 25.55 6.38
N ASP A 378 14.89 26.52 5.76
CA ASP A 378 14.50 27.93 5.84
C ASP A 378 13.09 28.11 5.27
N THR A 379 12.13 28.36 6.16
CA THR A 379 10.71 28.45 5.85
C THR A 379 10.21 29.82 6.27
N VAL A 380 9.69 30.58 5.31
CA VAL A 380 9.23 31.95 5.47
C VAL A 380 7.71 31.95 5.57
N ASN A 381 7.21 32.46 6.71
CA ASN A 381 5.79 32.48 7.02
C ASN A 381 5.09 33.69 6.37
N PRO A 382 3.82 33.56 5.96
CA PRO A 382 3.04 34.70 5.49
C PRO A 382 2.96 35.82 6.52
N GLY A 383 3.04 37.07 6.06
CA GLY A 383 3.02 38.27 6.90
C GLY A 383 4.27 38.52 7.75
N SER A 384 5.30 37.68 7.60
CA SER A 384 6.58 37.89 8.28
C SER A 384 7.45 38.93 7.59
N ARG A 385 8.43 39.48 8.31
CA ARG A 385 9.42 40.42 7.76
C ARG A 385 10.23 39.77 6.64
N GLU A 386 10.59 38.50 6.82
CA GLU A 386 11.34 37.69 5.88
C GLU A 386 10.59 37.50 4.56
N MET A 387 9.25 37.52 4.58
CA MET A 387 8.43 37.49 3.35
C MET A 387 8.63 38.76 2.52
N SER A 388 8.65 39.93 3.17
CA SER A 388 8.95 41.19 2.50
C SER A 388 10.39 41.21 1.97
N GLU A 389 11.35 40.67 2.72
CA GLU A 389 12.74 40.59 2.29
C GLU A 389 12.91 39.69 1.04
N VAL A 390 12.26 38.52 1.01
CA VAL A 390 12.28 37.64 -0.18
C VAL A 390 11.60 38.30 -1.38
N LEU A 391 10.51 39.05 -1.17
CA LEU A 391 9.85 39.80 -2.23
C LEU A 391 10.77 40.87 -2.84
N GLU A 392 11.41 41.70 -2.01
CA GLU A 392 12.32 42.73 -2.50
C GLU A 392 13.54 42.12 -3.20
N LEU A 393 14.10 41.04 -2.63
CA LEU A 393 15.23 40.31 -3.22
C LEU A 393 14.87 39.76 -4.63
N THR A 394 13.70 39.15 -4.78
CA THR A 394 13.27 38.54 -6.05
C THR A 394 12.77 39.56 -7.06
N ARG A 395 12.36 40.76 -6.65
CA ARG A 395 12.15 41.90 -7.55
C ARG A 395 13.47 42.43 -8.10
N ALA A 396 14.48 42.58 -7.24
CA ALA A 396 15.79 43.07 -7.64
C ALA A 396 16.57 42.06 -8.50
N SER A 397 16.32 40.76 -8.32
CA SER A 397 16.96 39.69 -9.08
C SER A 397 15.96 38.54 -9.33
N PRO A 398 15.18 38.63 -10.42
CA PRO A 398 14.13 37.66 -10.77
C PRO A 398 14.58 36.20 -10.77
N GLU A 399 15.84 35.92 -11.11
CA GLU A 399 16.44 34.59 -11.23
C GLU A 399 16.50 33.86 -9.88
N LEU A 400 16.54 34.61 -8.77
CA LEU A 400 16.61 34.05 -7.43
C LEU A 400 15.35 33.28 -7.03
N ARG A 401 14.21 33.48 -7.72
CA ARG A 401 12.99 32.69 -7.51
C ARG A 401 13.23 31.18 -7.62
N SER A 402 14.17 30.75 -8.48
CA SER A 402 14.53 29.33 -8.68
C SER A 402 15.12 28.65 -7.42
N GLN A 403 15.55 29.45 -6.44
CA GLN A 403 16.05 28.99 -5.14
C GLN A 403 14.93 28.80 -4.11
N TYR A 404 13.67 29.00 -4.49
CA TYR A 404 12.53 28.91 -3.60
C TYR A 404 11.44 28.03 -4.21
N LEU A 405 10.51 27.63 -3.36
CA LEU A 405 9.30 26.90 -3.73
C LEU A 405 8.16 27.33 -2.81
N LEU A 406 6.94 27.23 -3.31
CA LEU A 406 5.71 27.44 -2.56
C LEU A 406 5.17 26.09 -2.07
N LYS A 407 4.82 26.00 -0.79
CA LYS A 407 4.17 24.81 -0.22
C LYS A 407 2.86 25.18 0.47
N PRO A 408 1.76 24.45 0.23
CA PRO A 408 0.55 24.60 1.04
C PRO A 408 0.85 24.28 2.51
N VAL A 409 0.37 25.13 3.43
CA VAL A 409 0.73 25.08 4.86
C VAL A 409 0.44 23.72 5.51
N ARG A 410 -0.65 23.05 5.12
CA ARG A 410 -1.15 21.80 5.73
C ARG A 410 -1.42 20.67 4.72
N GLY A 411 -0.84 20.78 3.53
CA GLY A 411 -0.87 19.73 2.51
C GLY A 411 0.06 18.56 2.84
N GLY A 412 -0.21 17.37 2.30
CA GLY A 412 0.67 16.21 2.39
C GLY A 412 1.00 15.64 1.01
N LYS A 413 1.85 14.61 0.95
CA LYS A 413 2.17 13.86 -0.28
C LYS A 413 2.72 14.74 -1.43
N GLY A 414 3.26 15.91 -1.11
CA GLY A 414 3.78 16.88 -2.08
C GLY A 414 2.72 17.58 -2.95
N ALA A 415 1.42 17.37 -2.70
CA ALA A 415 0.36 17.99 -3.48
C ALA A 415 0.36 19.52 -3.32
N GLY A 416 0.30 20.23 -4.46
CA GLY A 416 0.27 21.69 -4.52
C GLY A 416 1.61 22.39 -4.29
N ILE A 417 2.73 21.66 -4.22
CA ILE A 417 4.06 22.27 -4.22
C ILE A 417 4.35 22.82 -5.62
N VAL A 418 4.81 24.06 -5.69
CA VAL A 418 5.21 24.72 -6.94
C VAL A 418 6.63 25.24 -6.78
N PHE A 419 7.52 24.88 -7.71
CA PHE A 419 8.90 25.39 -7.67
C PHE A 419 8.97 26.76 -8.33
N GLY A 420 9.79 27.66 -7.81
CA GLY A 420 9.90 29.00 -8.37
C GLY A 420 10.47 29.02 -9.80
N ASP A 421 11.20 27.97 -10.22
CA ASP A 421 11.66 27.81 -11.61
C ASP A 421 10.54 27.37 -12.58
N GLU A 422 9.37 26.98 -12.07
CA GLU A 422 8.17 26.65 -12.85
C GLU A 422 7.24 27.87 -13.01
N MET A 423 7.58 29.01 -12.41
CA MET A 423 6.82 30.26 -12.47
C MET A 423 7.58 31.34 -13.22
N SER A 424 6.84 32.20 -13.95
CA SER A 424 7.41 33.45 -14.45
C SER A 424 7.75 34.41 -13.29
N PRO A 425 8.67 35.37 -13.49
CA PRO A 425 8.96 36.41 -12.50
C PRO A 425 7.72 37.13 -11.97
N ASP A 426 6.79 37.50 -12.85
CA ASP A 426 5.60 38.26 -12.48
C ASP A 426 4.61 37.41 -11.67
N GLU A 427 4.41 36.14 -12.05
CA GLU A 427 3.58 35.20 -11.28
C GLU A 427 4.16 34.95 -9.90
N TRP A 428 5.49 34.83 -9.80
CA TRP A 428 6.18 34.64 -8.52
C TRP A 428 6.01 35.85 -7.61
N VAL A 429 6.25 37.07 -8.12
CA VAL A 429 6.05 38.32 -7.36
C VAL A 429 4.59 38.47 -6.93
N ALA A 430 3.63 38.20 -7.82
CA ALA A 430 2.20 38.23 -7.48
C ALA A 430 1.83 37.21 -6.39
N ALA A 431 2.44 36.02 -6.42
CA ALA A 431 2.25 35.03 -5.38
C ALA A 431 2.81 35.50 -4.03
N LEU A 432 4.02 36.06 -4.00
CA LEU A 432 4.63 36.61 -2.78
C LEU A 432 3.84 37.79 -2.21
N GLN A 433 3.32 38.69 -3.07
CA GLN A 433 2.49 39.82 -2.63
C GLN A 433 1.23 39.35 -1.88
N ARG A 434 0.60 38.26 -2.32
CA ARG A 434 -0.55 37.66 -1.61
C ARG A 434 -0.17 37.10 -0.24
N LEU A 435 1.11 36.78 -0.01
CA LEU A 435 1.61 36.24 1.25
C LEU A 435 2.16 37.33 2.19
N LEU A 436 2.10 38.61 1.83
CA LEU A 436 2.44 39.72 2.73
C LEU A 436 1.44 39.89 3.88
N VAL A 437 0.28 39.24 3.80
CA VAL A 437 -0.71 39.21 4.87
C VAL A 437 -0.66 37.82 5.53
N PRO A 438 -0.69 37.73 6.87
CA PRO A 438 -0.80 36.45 7.57
C PRO A 438 -2.00 35.64 7.06
N GLY A 439 -1.82 34.33 6.92
CA GLY A 439 -2.89 33.46 6.42
C GLY A 439 -2.52 31.98 6.40
N VAL A 440 -3.44 31.18 5.87
CA VAL A 440 -3.40 29.70 5.86
C VAL A 440 -3.22 29.11 4.46
N SER A 441 -2.65 29.88 3.51
CA SER A 441 -2.52 29.43 2.12
C SER A 441 -1.22 28.65 1.91
N HIS A 442 -0.08 29.34 1.82
CA HIS A 442 1.22 28.75 1.48
C HIS A 442 2.33 29.33 2.36
N VAL A 443 3.43 28.58 2.50
CA VAL A 443 4.74 29.09 2.92
C VAL A 443 5.66 29.19 1.72
N VAL A 444 6.64 30.08 1.80
CA VAL A 444 7.80 30.07 0.91
C VAL A 444 8.92 29.32 1.62
N GLN A 445 9.46 28.27 1.02
CA GLN A 445 10.59 27.54 1.58
C GLN A 445 11.78 27.64 0.64
N ARG A 446 12.98 27.82 1.19
CA ARG A 446 14.20 27.77 0.39
C ARG A 446 14.39 26.35 -0.15
N ARG A 447 14.61 26.25 -1.45
CA ARG A 447 14.89 25.00 -2.15
C ARG A 447 16.20 24.42 -1.62
N ILE A 448 16.15 23.15 -1.22
CA ILE A 448 17.33 22.37 -0.90
C ILE A 448 17.84 21.75 -2.19
N THR A 449 19.13 21.89 -2.47
CA THR A 449 19.81 21.13 -3.52
C THR A 449 20.24 19.79 -2.91
N PRO A 450 19.56 18.67 -3.23
CA PRO A 450 19.86 17.41 -2.60
C PRO A 450 21.14 16.80 -3.16
N ARG A 451 21.89 16.09 -2.32
CA ARG A 451 22.97 15.20 -2.74
C ARG A 451 22.37 14.04 -3.55
N LEU A 452 23.04 13.66 -4.64
CA LEU A 452 22.62 12.57 -5.52
C LEU A 452 23.43 11.30 -5.26
N TYR A 453 22.73 10.18 -5.10
CA TYR A 453 23.31 8.88 -4.77
C TYR A 453 23.15 7.91 -5.93
N ASP A 454 24.14 7.06 -6.13
CA ASP A 454 23.99 5.90 -7.01
C ASP A 454 22.97 4.93 -6.41
N VAL A 455 21.89 4.68 -7.14
CA VAL A 455 20.78 3.82 -6.72
C VAL A 455 20.33 2.89 -7.84
N VAL A 456 19.77 1.76 -7.43
CA VAL A 456 19.08 0.76 -8.23
C VAL A 456 17.69 0.59 -7.65
N LEU A 457 16.66 0.98 -8.42
CA LEU A 457 15.27 0.98 -7.93
C LEU A 457 14.60 -0.39 -8.10
N THR A 458 14.94 -1.12 -9.17
CA THR A 458 14.41 -2.46 -9.44
C THR A 458 15.52 -3.40 -9.85
N THR A 459 15.26 -4.71 -9.80
CA THR A 459 16.22 -5.75 -10.16
C THR A 459 16.68 -5.69 -11.63
N CYS A 460 15.88 -5.10 -12.50
CA CYS A 460 16.12 -4.98 -13.94
C CYS A 460 16.59 -3.57 -14.38
N GLN A 461 16.42 -2.55 -13.54
CA GLN A 461 16.84 -1.20 -13.88
C GLN A 461 18.36 -1.02 -13.75
N LYS A 462 18.92 -0.24 -14.67
CA LYS A 462 20.32 0.21 -14.60
C LYS A 462 20.48 1.21 -13.45
N ARG A 463 21.69 1.28 -12.92
CA ARG A 463 22.11 2.28 -11.94
C ARG A 463 21.76 3.69 -12.44
N ALA A 464 21.15 4.48 -11.57
CA ALA A 464 20.83 5.89 -11.80
C ALA A 464 21.28 6.73 -10.60
N ARG A 465 21.36 8.05 -10.79
CA ARG A 465 21.70 8.99 -9.72
C ARG A 465 20.49 9.82 -9.33
N TYR A 466 19.94 9.56 -8.16
CA TYR A 466 18.73 10.21 -7.66
C TYR A 466 18.93 10.74 -6.23
N PRO A 467 18.13 11.72 -5.80
CA PRO A 467 18.13 12.17 -4.42
C PRO A 467 17.48 11.13 -3.50
N LEU A 468 17.97 11.05 -2.26
CA LEU A 468 17.30 10.30 -1.19
C LEU A 468 16.45 11.26 -0.36
N VAL A 469 15.18 10.90 -0.14
CA VAL A 469 14.29 11.55 0.81
C VAL A 469 14.17 10.63 2.02
N GLY A 470 14.76 11.03 3.14
CA GLY A 470 14.70 10.29 4.39
C GLY A 470 13.47 10.65 5.21
N THR A 471 13.01 9.70 6.03
CA THR A 471 12.06 9.96 7.11
C THR A 471 12.62 9.42 8.41
N TYR A 472 12.05 9.84 9.53
CA TYR A 472 12.28 9.19 10.82
C TYR A 472 11.03 9.25 11.67
N HIS A 473 10.98 8.41 12.70
CA HIS A 473 9.78 8.20 13.50
C HIS A 473 10.00 8.57 14.95
N ALA A 474 9.05 9.29 15.53
CA ALA A 474 9.04 9.63 16.95
C ALA A 474 7.64 9.52 17.53
N VAL A 475 7.54 9.03 18.77
CA VAL A 475 6.30 9.00 19.56
C VAL A 475 6.53 9.69 20.88
N HIS A 476 5.60 10.56 21.26
CA HIS A 476 5.69 11.35 22.49
C HIS A 476 7.06 12.03 22.64
N GLY A 477 7.63 12.53 21.55
CA GLY A 477 8.95 13.21 21.51
C GLY A 477 10.17 12.30 21.67
N ARG A 478 9.99 10.98 21.74
CA ARG A 478 11.07 9.98 21.79
C ARG A 478 11.40 9.51 20.36
N LEU A 479 12.66 9.64 19.95
CA LEU A 479 13.14 9.08 18.68
C LEU A 479 13.05 7.55 18.71
N LEU A 480 12.38 6.98 17.72
CA LEU A 480 12.29 5.53 17.54
C LEU A 480 13.38 5.03 16.60
N GLY A 481 13.65 5.78 15.53
CA GLY A 481 14.78 5.57 14.63
C GLY A 481 14.53 6.16 13.25
N LEU A 482 15.45 5.92 12.31
CA LEU A 482 15.27 6.19 10.90
C LEU A 482 14.03 5.44 10.38
N GLY A 483 13.31 6.09 9.47
CA GLY A 483 12.24 5.50 8.69
C GLY A 483 12.75 5.10 7.31
N VAL A 484 11.80 4.87 6.41
CA VAL A 484 12.12 4.51 5.02
C VAL A 484 12.78 5.66 4.28
N TRP A 485 13.70 5.32 3.38
CA TRP A 485 14.17 6.21 2.33
C TRP A 485 13.24 6.10 1.12
N ARG A 486 12.97 7.22 0.47
CA ARG A 486 12.27 7.27 -0.83
C ARG A 486 13.17 7.87 -1.88
N THR A 487 13.11 7.35 -3.09
CA THR A 487 13.93 7.82 -4.22
C THR A 487 13.21 7.61 -5.55
N GLY A 488 13.53 8.44 -6.54
CA GLY A 488 12.95 8.39 -7.87
C GLY A 488 13.46 9.53 -8.76
N PRO A 489 13.09 9.51 -10.06
CA PRO A 489 13.49 10.53 -11.02
C PRO A 489 12.80 11.89 -10.80
N ASP A 490 11.65 11.89 -10.13
CA ASP A 490 10.84 13.10 -9.93
C ASP A 490 11.38 13.99 -8.81
N ARG A 491 11.14 15.31 -8.93
CA ARG A 491 11.49 16.31 -7.91
C ARG A 491 10.75 16.09 -6.58
N ILE A 492 9.59 15.46 -6.63
CA ILE A 492 8.76 15.09 -5.48
C ILE A 492 8.65 13.57 -5.46
N CYS A 493 9.27 12.94 -4.45
CA CYS A 493 9.29 11.50 -4.35
C CYS A 493 8.31 11.02 -3.26
N ALA A 494 7.18 10.46 -3.68
CA ALA A 494 6.20 9.87 -2.78
C ALA A 494 5.81 8.46 -3.25
N ILE A 495 5.63 7.53 -2.30
CA ILE A 495 5.31 6.12 -2.60
C ILE A 495 3.97 6.01 -3.34
N ASN A 496 2.99 6.84 -2.95
CA ASN A 496 1.66 6.87 -3.54
C ASN A 496 1.63 7.39 -4.98
N THR A 497 2.71 8.00 -5.48
CA THR A 497 2.88 8.48 -6.86
C THR A 497 3.94 7.68 -7.63
N GLY A 498 4.34 6.51 -7.14
CA GLY A 498 5.28 5.61 -7.83
C GLY A 498 6.74 5.73 -7.39
N GLY A 499 7.05 6.48 -6.32
CA GLY A 499 8.38 6.50 -5.72
C GLY A 499 8.75 5.16 -5.08
N ALA A 500 9.98 4.71 -5.30
CA ALA A 500 10.49 3.50 -4.70
C ALA A 500 10.95 3.76 -3.26
N TRP A 501 10.91 2.76 -2.38
CA TRP A 501 11.28 2.90 -0.98
C TRP A 501 12.26 1.82 -0.50
N MET A 502 13.03 2.08 0.55
CA MET A 502 13.95 1.11 1.15
C MET A 502 14.29 1.43 2.60
N CYS A 503 14.74 0.42 3.33
CA CYS A 503 15.15 0.54 4.73
C CYS A 503 16.67 0.73 4.87
N SER A 504 17.10 0.91 6.12
CA SER A 504 18.49 1.19 6.50
C SER A 504 19.17 0.00 7.17
N VAL A 505 20.43 -0.27 6.84
CA VAL A 505 21.30 -1.24 7.53
C VAL A 505 22.56 -0.57 8.08
N ILE A 506 23.20 -1.16 9.08
CA ILE A 506 24.45 -0.69 9.69
C ILE A 506 25.44 -1.84 9.87
N SER A 507 26.74 -1.56 9.70
CA SER A 507 27.80 -2.56 9.93
C SER A 507 28.00 -2.89 11.42
N ARG A 508 28.15 -4.18 11.75
CA ARG A 508 28.41 -4.68 13.10
C ARG A 508 29.86 -4.49 13.54
N HIS A 509 30.81 -4.34 12.61
CA HIS A 509 32.22 -4.04 12.93
C HIS A 509 32.38 -2.80 13.82
N HIS A 510 31.42 -1.87 13.78
CA HIS A 510 31.44 -0.63 14.56
C HIS A 510 30.71 -0.73 15.91
N ARG A 511 30.05 -1.86 16.23
CA ARG A 511 29.38 -2.07 17.54
C ARG A 511 30.33 -2.58 18.64
N HIS A 512 31.50 -3.13 18.27
CA HIS A 512 32.40 -3.78 19.23
C HIS A 512 33.15 -2.85 20.18
N HIS A 513 32.97 -1.52 20.10
CA HIS A 513 33.69 -0.60 20.99
C HIS A 513 32.97 -0.19 22.28
N ARG A 514 31.72 -0.59 22.59
CA ARG A 514 31.07 -0.11 23.85
C ARG A 514 30.14 -1.01 24.66
N HIS A 515 29.85 -2.27 24.30
CA HIS A 515 28.99 -3.09 25.16
C HIS A 515 29.55 -4.48 25.44
N HIS A 516 30.51 -4.53 26.36
CA HIS A 516 30.64 -5.64 27.30
C HIS A 516 29.87 -5.26 28.57
N GLN A 517 28.70 -5.88 28.76
CA GLN A 517 28.11 -6.35 30.03
C GLN A 517 26.58 -6.31 29.98
N GLN A 518 26.00 -7.42 30.49
CA GLN A 518 24.59 -7.73 30.71
C GLN A 518 23.77 -8.00 29.44
N GLY A 519 23.15 -9.14 29.22
CA GLY A 519 22.98 -10.36 30.01
C GLY A 519 22.00 -11.23 29.23
N SER A 520 22.42 -12.44 28.87
CA SER A 520 21.58 -13.47 28.26
C SER A 520 20.55 -13.97 29.27
N LEU A 521 19.32 -14.29 28.83
CA LEU A 521 18.66 -15.57 29.10
C LEU A 521 17.26 -15.64 28.45
N ALA A 522 17.13 -16.63 27.54
CA ALA A 522 16.01 -17.57 27.34
C ALA A 522 14.65 -17.02 26.85
N LEU A 523 13.84 -17.71 26.02
CA LEU A 523 13.73 -19.14 25.74
C LEU A 523 13.50 -19.46 24.25
N ALA A 524 14.08 -20.57 23.82
CA ALA A 524 13.64 -21.37 22.68
C ALA A 524 12.59 -22.42 23.13
N HIS A 525 11.88 -23.00 22.15
CA HIS A 525 10.83 -24.05 22.17
C HIS A 525 9.38 -23.50 22.16
N ALA A 526 8.45 -23.95 21.31
CA ALA A 526 8.46 -25.01 20.30
C ALA A 526 7.24 -24.89 19.35
N HIS A 527 7.32 -25.69 18.28
CA HIS A 527 6.24 -26.22 17.43
C HIS A 527 5.84 -25.49 16.14
N ALA A 528 6.47 -26.00 15.09
CA ALA A 528 6.02 -26.08 13.72
C ALA A 528 4.56 -26.55 13.58
N HIS A 529 3.82 -25.83 12.73
CA HIS A 529 2.99 -26.42 11.69
C HIS A 529 3.11 -25.53 10.44
N ALA A 530 4.07 -25.87 9.58
CA ALA A 530 4.22 -25.26 8.27
C ALA A 530 2.99 -25.61 7.41
N ARG A 531 2.27 -24.59 6.93
CA ARG A 531 1.39 -24.72 5.76
C ARG A 531 2.16 -24.21 4.55
N LEU A 532 2.44 -25.12 3.62
CA LEU A 532 3.10 -24.83 2.34
C LEU A 532 2.27 -23.83 1.52
N PRO A 533 2.88 -22.83 0.86
CA PRO A 533 2.20 -21.96 -0.08
C PRO A 533 1.83 -22.70 -1.36
N SER A 534 0.71 -22.29 -1.93
CA SER A 534 0.17 -22.63 -3.25
C SER A 534 1.13 -22.22 -4.38
N PRO A 535 1.29 -23.05 -5.43
CA PRO A 535 2.30 -22.83 -6.47
C PRO A 535 1.87 -21.78 -7.53
N PRO A 536 2.84 -21.11 -8.19
CA PRO A 536 2.58 -20.25 -9.34
C PRO A 536 2.00 -21.02 -10.54
N VAL A 537 1.28 -20.31 -11.45
CA VAL A 537 0.83 -20.90 -12.73
C VAL A 537 2.05 -21.44 -13.48
N PRO A 538 2.07 -22.71 -13.90
CA PRO A 538 3.14 -23.25 -14.71
C PRO A 538 3.34 -22.42 -15.97
N HIS A 539 4.60 -22.13 -16.33
CA HIS A 539 4.91 -21.23 -17.43
C HIS A 539 5.92 -21.87 -18.39
N LEU A 540 5.59 -21.86 -19.69
CA LEU A 540 6.47 -22.30 -20.78
C LEU A 540 6.71 -21.16 -21.78
N HIS A 541 7.82 -21.26 -22.52
CA HIS A 541 8.15 -20.35 -23.61
C HIS A 541 8.16 -21.12 -24.94
N ALA A 542 7.47 -20.59 -25.95
CA ALA A 542 7.46 -21.13 -27.31
C ALA A 542 8.36 -20.25 -28.20
N ALA A 543 9.54 -20.79 -28.54
CA ALA A 543 10.61 -20.04 -29.22
C ALA A 543 10.42 -19.87 -30.74
N ASP A 544 9.59 -20.69 -31.39
CA ASP A 544 9.38 -20.68 -32.85
C ASP A 544 7.91 -20.99 -33.18
N LEU A 545 7.29 -20.14 -34.02
CA LEU A 545 5.90 -20.30 -34.48
C LEU A 545 5.78 -21.24 -35.69
N LEU A 546 6.86 -21.43 -36.46
CA LEU A 546 6.87 -22.12 -37.76
C LEU A 546 7.33 -23.58 -37.68
N ARG A 547 7.95 -23.98 -36.57
CA ARG A 547 8.07 -25.39 -36.20
C ARG A 547 6.86 -25.72 -35.35
N GLY A 548 5.89 -26.45 -35.92
CA GLY A 548 4.78 -27.04 -35.15
C GLY A 548 5.32 -27.68 -33.86
N PRO A 549 4.57 -27.65 -32.75
CA PRO A 549 5.13 -27.94 -31.44
C PRO A 549 5.80 -29.32 -31.48
N GLN A 550 7.12 -29.33 -31.26
CA GLN A 550 7.90 -30.56 -31.23
C GLN A 550 7.18 -31.59 -30.35
N PRO A 551 7.21 -32.90 -30.67
CA PRO A 551 6.49 -33.91 -29.88
C PRO A 551 6.77 -33.83 -28.37
N SER A 552 7.98 -33.42 -27.99
CA SER A 552 8.38 -33.12 -26.60
C SER A 552 7.62 -31.95 -25.96
N HIS A 553 7.37 -30.86 -26.71
CA HIS A 553 6.61 -29.70 -26.25
C HIS A 553 5.13 -30.02 -26.07
N THR A 554 4.50 -30.67 -27.05
CA THR A 554 3.09 -31.09 -26.95
C THR A 554 2.89 -32.07 -25.78
N THR A 555 3.83 -33.00 -25.59
CA THR A 555 3.84 -33.92 -24.44
C THR A 555 3.93 -33.17 -23.12
N LEU A 556 4.78 -32.15 -23.03
CA LEU A 556 4.92 -31.33 -21.83
C LEU A 556 3.64 -30.53 -21.55
N VAL A 557 3.03 -29.92 -22.56
CA VAL A 557 1.74 -29.22 -22.43
C VAL A 557 0.65 -30.18 -21.93
N ALA A 558 0.51 -31.36 -22.55
CA ALA A 558 -0.45 -32.37 -22.14
C ALA A 558 -0.24 -32.83 -20.69
N ALA A 559 1.02 -33.02 -20.28
CA ALA A 559 1.36 -33.40 -18.91
C ALA A 559 0.98 -32.31 -17.90
N ARG A 560 1.26 -31.03 -18.21
CA ARG A 560 0.93 -29.89 -17.35
C ARG A 560 -0.59 -29.68 -17.22
N LEU A 561 -1.33 -29.78 -18.32
CA LEU A 561 -2.79 -29.72 -18.30
C LEU A 561 -3.39 -30.87 -17.49
N ARG A 562 -2.87 -32.10 -17.62
CA ARG A 562 -3.33 -33.23 -16.82
C ARG A 562 -3.06 -33.03 -15.32
N GLN A 563 -1.82 -32.67 -14.97
CA GLN A 563 -1.41 -32.54 -13.57
C GLN A 563 -2.09 -31.33 -12.90
N GLN A 564 -1.91 -30.14 -13.45
CA GLN A 564 -2.23 -28.86 -12.82
C GLN A 564 -3.54 -28.25 -13.34
N GLY A 565 -3.97 -28.61 -14.56
CA GLY A 565 -5.21 -28.09 -15.14
C GLY A 565 -5.13 -26.62 -15.56
N ILE A 566 -3.95 -26.00 -15.50
CA ILE A 566 -3.73 -24.63 -15.94
C ILE A 566 -2.27 -24.46 -16.40
N LEU A 567 -2.05 -23.69 -17.46
CA LEU A 567 -0.73 -23.47 -18.06
C LEU A 567 -0.67 -22.13 -18.80
N LYS A 568 0.34 -21.32 -18.51
CA LYS A 568 0.70 -20.13 -19.30
C LYS A 568 1.80 -20.47 -20.30
N ILE A 569 1.68 -19.96 -21.51
CA ILE A 569 2.68 -20.05 -22.57
C ILE A 569 2.96 -18.65 -23.12
N THR A 570 4.23 -18.27 -23.22
CA THR A 570 4.64 -17.01 -23.86
C THR A 570 5.23 -17.30 -25.25
N LEU A 571 4.68 -16.64 -26.27
CA LEU A 571 5.14 -16.74 -27.65
C LEU A 571 6.30 -15.77 -27.88
N ALA A 572 7.38 -16.24 -28.51
CA ALA A 572 8.56 -15.43 -28.80
C ALA A 572 8.36 -14.44 -29.96
N SER A 573 7.33 -14.63 -30.78
CA SER A 573 6.98 -13.75 -31.90
C SER A 573 5.46 -13.54 -31.99
N PRO A 574 5.00 -12.46 -32.65
CA PRO A 574 3.58 -12.20 -32.83
C PRO A 574 2.87 -13.30 -33.64
N ASP A 575 1.72 -13.76 -33.16
CA ASP A 575 0.89 -14.78 -33.82
C ASP A 575 -0.57 -14.31 -33.99
N PRO A 576 -0.82 -13.31 -34.86
CA PRO A 576 -2.15 -12.73 -35.03
C PRO A 576 -3.17 -13.70 -35.63
N GLU A 577 -2.74 -14.81 -36.23
CA GLU A 577 -3.59 -15.84 -36.84
C GLU A 577 -3.78 -17.07 -35.92
N SER A 578 -3.18 -17.08 -34.73
CA SER A 578 -3.26 -18.19 -33.76
C SER A 578 -2.78 -19.53 -34.31
N THR A 579 -1.80 -19.48 -35.21
CA THR A 579 -1.19 -20.66 -35.84
C THR A 579 -0.59 -21.60 -34.79
N TYR A 580 0.03 -21.05 -33.74
CA TYR A 580 0.57 -21.85 -32.63
C TYR A 580 -0.53 -22.68 -31.93
N LEU A 581 -1.64 -22.03 -31.56
CA LEU A 581 -2.76 -22.70 -30.88
C LEU A 581 -3.39 -23.76 -31.78
N GLN A 582 -3.53 -23.48 -33.08
CA GLN A 582 -4.07 -24.43 -34.04
C GLN A 582 -3.23 -25.70 -34.13
N HIS A 583 -1.90 -25.56 -34.29
CA HIS A 583 -0.99 -26.71 -34.34
C HIS A 583 -0.96 -27.46 -33.00
N LEU A 584 -0.89 -26.76 -31.87
CA LEU A 584 -0.87 -27.36 -30.55
C LEU A 584 -2.10 -28.25 -30.31
N ILE A 585 -3.30 -27.78 -30.65
CA ILE A 585 -4.53 -28.55 -30.46
C ILE A 585 -4.60 -29.74 -31.43
N ALA A 586 -4.17 -29.56 -32.68
CA ALA A 586 -4.10 -30.66 -33.64
C ALA A 586 -3.14 -31.78 -33.17
N ASP A 587 -2.01 -31.42 -32.57
CA ASP A 587 -1.04 -32.38 -32.05
C ASP A 587 -1.52 -33.03 -30.73
N LEU A 588 -2.19 -32.28 -29.85
CA LEU A 588 -2.86 -32.84 -28.66
C LEU A 588 -3.93 -33.86 -29.06
N HIS A 589 -4.65 -33.61 -30.16
CA HIS A 589 -5.61 -34.57 -30.72
C HIS A 589 -4.90 -35.82 -31.25
N ARG A 590 -3.89 -35.64 -32.11
CA ARG A 590 -3.19 -36.75 -32.78
C ARG A 590 -2.43 -37.65 -31.79
N HIS A 591 -1.86 -37.08 -30.73
CA HIS A 591 -0.90 -37.78 -29.87
C HIS A 591 -1.34 -37.96 -28.42
N HIS A 592 -2.34 -37.21 -27.94
CA HIS A 592 -2.77 -37.25 -26.53
C HIS A 592 -4.27 -37.49 -26.34
N GLY A 593 -5.00 -37.81 -27.40
CA GLY A 593 -6.40 -38.27 -27.34
C GLY A 593 -7.42 -37.17 -27.03
N HIS A 594 -7.04 -35.90 -27.12
CA HIS A 594 -7.99 -34.79 -27.00
C HIS A 594 -8.94 -34.79 -28.22
N LYS A 595 -10.20 -34.38 -28.06
CA LYS A 595 -11.07 -34.11 -29.23
C LYS A 595 -10.79 -32.73 -29.82
N LEU A 596 -11.03 -32.59 -31.13
CA LEU A 596 -10.90 -31.32 -31.84
C LEU A 596 -11.84 -30.24 -31.28
N PRO A 597 -11.55 -28.94 -31.55
CA PRO A 597 -12.35 -27.83 -31.07
C PRO A 597 -13.83 -27.95 -31.40
N ILE A 598 -14.67 -27.50 -30.46
CA ILE A 598 -16.10 -27.36 -30.72
C ILE A 598 -16.34 -26.16 -31.62
N SER A 599 -17.19 -26.34 -32.64
CA SER A 599 -17.59 -25.26 -33.55
C SER A 599 -18.53 -24.29 -32.82
N HIS A 600 -17.94 -23.31 -32.11
CA HIS A 600 -18.67 -22.19 -31.51
C HIS A 600 -18.79 -20.99 -32.45
N SER A 601 -17.92 -20.92 -33.44
CA SER A 601 -17.87 -19.86 -34.44
C SER A 601 -18.56 -20.38 -35.71
N ALA A 602 -19.89 -20.37 -35.72
CA ALA A 602 -20.70 -20.94 -36.80
C ALA A 602 -20.37 -20.39 -38.21
N SER A 603 -19.55 -19.34 -38.31
CA SER A 603 -19.06 -18.75 -39.56
C SER A 603 -17.52 -18.56 -39.65
N ARG A 604 -16.71 -18.95 -38.65
CA ARG A 604 -15.26 -18.58 -38.59
C ARG A 604 -14.28 -19.68 -38.13
N GLY A 605 -14.70 -20.94 -37.99
CA GLY A 605 -13.79 -22.05 -37.65
C GLY A 605 -13.59 -22.26 -36.14
N TRP A 606 -12.34 -22.45 -35.69
CA TRP A 606 -12.03 -22.87 -34.30
C TRP A 606 -11.97 -21.73 -33.28
N PHE A 607 -11.81 -20.50 -33.73
CA PHE A 607 -11.47 -19.38 -32.87
C PHE A 607 -12.59 -18.35 -32.75
N TRP A 608 -12.72 -17.78 -31.57
CA TRP A 608 -13.70 -16.76 -31.18
C TRP A 608 -12.99 -15.48 -30.73
N ASP A 609 -13.36 -14.33 -31.28
CA ASP A 609 -12.79 -13.05 -30.84
C ASP A 609 -13.42 -12.61 -29.51
N VAL A 610 -12.60 -12.31 -28.52
CA VAL A 610 -13.03 -11.77 -27.22
C VAL A 610 -12.54 -10.33 -27.16
N ARG A 611 -13.37 -9.41 -27.64
CA ARG A 611 -13.11 -7.97 -27.68
C ARG A 611 -14.41 -7.19 -27.47
N PRO A 612 -14.38 -6.01 -26.82
CA PRO A 612 -15.53 -5.13 -26.74
C PRO A 612 -16.08 -4.80 -28.14
N ALA A 613 -17.39 -4.93 -28.33
CA ALA A 613 -18.06 -4.56 -29.57
C ALA A 613 -19.42 -3.93 -29.25
N THR A 614 -19.76 -2.82 -29.91
CA THR A 614 -21.06 -2.13 -29.78
C THR A 614 -21.99 -2.38 -30.96
N SER A 615 -21.44 -2.86 -32.09
CA SER A 615 -22.15 -3.32 -33.28
C SER A 615 -21.35 -4.45 -33.95
N ASN A 616 -21.99 -5.27 -34.79
CA ASN A 616 -21.39 -6.45 -35.45
C ASN A 616 -20.96 -7.58 -34.49
N PHE A 617 -21.91 -8.09 -33.72
CA PHE A 617 -21.72 -9.25 -32.82
C PHE A 617 -21.43 -10.54 -33.60
N GLN A 618 -20.69 -11.46 -32.96
CA GLN A 618 -20.37 -12.77 -33.58
C GLN A 618 -21.53 -13.78 -33.48
N THR A 619 -22.55 -13.50 -32.66
CA THR A 619 -23.81 -14.27 -32.57
C THR A 619 -24.94 -13.58 -33.34
N GLN A 620 -25.95 -14.35 -33.78
CA GLN A 620 -27.07 -13.81 -34.58
C GLN A 620 -27.89 -12.79 -33.76
N ASN A 621 -27.63 -11.50 -34.01
CA ASN A 621 -28.34 -10.32 -33.48
C ASN A 621 -28.31 -10.12 -31.95
N HIS A 622 -27.44 -10.81 -31.23
CA HIS A 622 -27.28 -10.68 -29.77
C HIS A 622 -25.81 -10.50 -29.42
N GLN A 623 -25.51 -9.68 -28.41
CA GLN A 623 -24.15 -9.48 -27.89
C GLN A 623 -23.82 -10.57 -26.87
N ALA A 624 -22.70 -11.28 -27.06
CA ALA A 624 -22.23 -12.21 -26.04
C ALA A 624 -21.60 -11.46 -24.86
N ARG A 625 -21.70 -12.00 -23.63
CA ARG A 625 -21.04 -11.40 -22.43
C ARG A 625 -19.53 -11.18 -22.61
N SER A 626 -18.86 -12.03 -23.40
CA SER A 626 -17.43 -11.85 -23.70
C SER A 626 -17.12 -10.66 -24.64
N GLU A 627 -18.14 -10.06 -25.25
CA GLU A 627 -18.04 -8.88 -26.12
C GLU A 627 -18.44 -7.58 -25.39
N THR A 628 -18.73 -7.64 -24.09
CA THR A 628 -19.03 -6.48 -23.23
C THR A 628 -17.78 -6.05 -22.45
N MET A 629 -17.81 -4.81 -21.95
CA MET A 629 -16.78 -4.28 -21.06
C MET A 629 -17.05 -4.59 -19.59
N ASP A 630 -18.31 -4.81 -19.19
CA ASP A 630 -18.71 -5.10 -17.81
C ASP A 630 -18.10 -6.38 -17.26
N GLU A 631 -17.89 -6.48 -15.95
CA GLU A 631 -17.45 -7.72 -15.30
C GLU A 631 -18.16 -9.00 -15.79
N PHE A 632 -17.39 -10.09 -15.84
CA PHE A 632 -17.90 -11.43 -16.05
C PHE A 632 -17.63 -12.25 -14.78
N PRO A 633 -18.67 -12.44 -13.91
CA PRO A 633 -18.54 -13.18 -12.66
C PRO A 633 -18.07 -14.63 -12.84
N TRP A 634 -17.80 -15.33 -11.73
CA TRP A 634 -17.33 -16.70 -11.72
C TRP A 634 -18.18 -17.65 -12.58
N HIS A 635 -17.54 -18.32 -13.54
CA HIS A 635 -18.19 -19.28 -14.43
C HIS A 635 -17.22 -20.33 -15.00
N THR A 636 -17.79 -21.33 -15.65
CA THR A 636 -17.14 -22.23 -16.60
C THR A 636 -17.69 -21.96 -18.00
N ASP A 637 -16.85 -22.06 -19.02
CA ASP A 637 -17.24 -21.84 -20.40
C ASP A 637 -18.24 -22.91 -20.86
N CYS A 638 -19.30 -22.48 -21.55
CA CYS A 638 -20.33 -23.37 -22.12
C CYS A 638 -20.97 -24.34 -21.10
N SER A 639 -21.19 -23.89 -19.86
CA SER A 639 -21.80 -24.69 -18.79
C SER A 639 -23.21 -25.24 -19.12
N TYR A 640 -23.87 -24.68 -20.13
CA TYR A 640 -25.20 -25.03 -20.62
C TYR A 640 -25.19 -26.10 -21.74
N GLU A 641 -24.03 -26.52 -22.24
CA GLU A 641 -23.94 -27.60 -23.25
C GLU A 641 -24.02 -28.98 -22.56
N ASP A 642 -24.65 -29.97 -23.21
CA ASP A 642 -24.66 -31.35 -22.70
C ASP A 642 -23.23 -31.93 -22.65
N ALA A 643 -22.47 -31.72 -23.74
CA ALA A 643 -21.06 -32.03 -23.84
C ALA A 643 -20.26 -30.74 -23.59
N THR A 644 -19.87 -30.52 -22.35
CA THR A 644 -19.10 -29.34 -21.93
C THR A 644 -17.66 -29.44 -22.41
N PRO A 645 -17.05 -28.38 -22.98
CA PRO A 645 -15.64 -28.37 -23.31
C PRO A 645 -14.80 -28.53 -22.06
N ARG A 646 -13.91 -29.52 -22.05
CA ARG A 646 -13.00 -29.73 -20.93
C ARG A 646 -11.95 -28.64 -20.83
N PHE A 647 -11.48 -28.12 -21.96
CA PHE A 647 -10.44 -27.10 -21.96
C PHE A 647 -10.84 -25.87 -22.77
N PHE A 648 -10.35 -24.71 -22.33
CA PHE A 648 -10.32 -23.51 -23.14
C PHE A 648 -8.93 -22.88 -23.12
N ALA A 649 -8.64 -22.08 -24.13
CA ALA A 649 -7.45 -21.24 -24.16
C ALA A 649 -7.82 -19.80 -24.54
N LEU A 650 -7.09 -18.85 -23.96
CA LEU A 650 -7.13 -17.44 -24.33
C LEU A 650 -5.75 -17.00 -24.80
N GLN A 651 -5.64 -16.61 -26.06
CA GLN A 651 -4.48 -15.90 -26.57
C GLN A 651 -4.69 -14.40 -26.46
N VAL A 652 -3.72 -13.71 -25.87
CA VAL A 652 -3.71 -12.27 -25.74
C VAL A 652 -3.06 -11.65 -26.97
N LEU A 653 -3.89 -11.11 -27.86
CA LEU A 653 -3.41 -10.33 -29.02
C LEU A 653 -3.12 -8.89 -28.58
N ARG A 654 -4.00 -8.33 -27.75
CA ARG A 654 -3.83 -7.04 -27.09
C ARG A 654 -4.42 -7.08 -25.68
N HIS A 655 -3.56 -6.92 -24.67
CA HIS A 655 -3.99 -6.78 -23.28
C HIS A 655 -4.61 -5.41 -23.02
N ASP A 656 -5.26 -5.26 -21.87
CA ASP A 656 -5.81 -3.99 -21.40
C ASP A 656 -4.68 -3.07 -20.92
N HIS A 657 -4.58 -1.85 -21.46
CA HIS A 657 -3.52 -0.89 -21.09
C HIS A 657 -3.93 0.08 -19.97
N PHE A 658 -5.17 0.02 -19.51
CA PHE A 658 -5.72 0.93 -18.50
C PHE A 658 -6.01 0.21 -17.16
N GLY A 659 -5.49 -1.00 -16.99
CA GLY A 659 -5.57 -1.76 -15.74
C GLY A 659 -6.94 -2.37 -15.46
N GLY A 660 -7.64 -2.82 -16.50
CA GLY A 660 -8.84 -3.65 -16.42
C GLY A 660 -8.65 -5.04 -17.04
N GLY A 661 -9.72 -5.83 -17.12
CA GLY A 661 -9.75 -7.14 -17.78
C GLY A 661 -8.85 -8.24 -17.18
N THR A 662 -8.56 -8.15 -15.87
CA THR A 662 -7.87 -9.17 -15.04
C THR A 662 -8.62 -10.50 -15.12
N LEU A 663 -7.93 -11.56 -15.56
CA LEU A 663 -8.47 -12.92 -15.54
C LEU A 663 -8.23 -13.54 -14.17
N SER A 664 -9.31 -13.79 -13.43
CA SER A 664 -9.26 -14.51 -12.17
C SER A 664 -9.64 -15.97 -12.39
N VAL A 665 -8.92 -16.92 -11.78
CA VAL A 665 -9.23 -18.36 -11.86
C VAL A 665 -9.22 -18.96 -10.47
N THR A 666 -10.17 -19.82 -10.13
CA THR A 666 -10.21 -20.51 -8.83
C THR A 666 -10.41 -22.01 -8.96
N ASN A 667 -9.69 -22.78 -8.16
CA ASN A 667 -9.67 -24.24 -8.23
C ASN A 667 -10.95 -24.85 -7.61
N VAL A 668 -11.67 -25.63 -8.41
CA VAL A 668 -12.95 -26.25 -8.01
C VAL A 668 -12.78 -27.21 -6.83
N GLU A 669 -11.70 -27.98 -6.77
CA GLU A 669 -11.47 -28.94 -5.68
C GLU A 669 -11.25 -28.23 -4.35
N ALA A 670 -10.49 -27.13 -4.36
CA ALA A 670 -10.31 -26.29 -3.18
C ALA A 670 -11.61 -25.56 -2.75
N LEU A 671 -12.42 -25.11 -3.71
CA LEU A 671 -13.74 -24.52 -3.45
C LEU A 671 -14.68 -25.55 -2.80
N VAL A 672 -14.79 -26.73 -3.41
CA VAL A 672 -15.65 -27.83 -2.92
C VAL A 672 -15.21 -28.33 -1.55
N GLY A 673 -13.92 -28.25 -1.23
CA GLY A 673 -13.37 -28.57 0.09
C GLY A 673 -13.99 -27.74 1.23
N GLN A 674 -14.52 -26.55 0.94
CA GLN A 674 -15.13 -25.65 1.93
C GLN A 674 -16.63 -25.85 2.07
N LEU A 675 -17.27 -26.53 1.12
CA LEU A 675 -18.70 -26.76 1.15
C LEU A 675 -19.05 -27.88 2.12
N SER A 676 -20.19 -27.72 2.80
CA SER A 676 -20.77 -28.70 3.69
C SER A 676 -21.08 -30.00 2.93
N ARG A 677 -21.05 -31.14 3.66
CA ARG A 677 -21.39 -32.44 3.07
C ARG A 677 -22.81 -32.45 2.45
N PRO A 678 -23.86 -31.90 3.11
CA PRO A 678 -25.18 -31.80 2.50
C PRO A 678 -25.17 -31.01 1.18
N THR A 679 -24.47 -29.88 1.14
CA THR A 679 -24.36 -29.04 -0.07
C THR A 679 -23.66 -29.77 -1.20
N ARG A 680 -22.55 -30.46 -0.93
CA ARG A 680 -21.88 -31.28 -1.96
C ARG A 680 -22.80 -32.37 -2.54
N LEU A 681 -23.60 -33.03 -1.70
CA LEU A 681 -24.54 -34.05 -2.16
C LEU A 681 -25.69 -33.45 -2.97
N ALA A 682 -26.19 -32.28 -2.57
CA ALA A 682 -27.23 -31.57 -3.30
C ALA A 682 -26.74 -31.06 -4.67
N LEU A 683 -25.57 -30.43 -4.74
CA LEU A 683 -24.96 -29.97 -5.99
C LEU A 683 -24.67 -31.11 -6.99
N ALA A 684 -24.52 -32.35 -6.49
CA ALA A 684 -24.27 -33.54 -7.30
C ALA A 684 -25.54 -34.24 -7.84
N ARG A 685 -26.73 -33.79 -7.43
CA ARG A 685 -28.02 -34.28 -7.95
C ARG A 685 -28.45 -33.52 -9.21
N ASN A 686 -29.31 -34.13 -10.01
CA ASN A 686 -29.87 -33.51 -11.21
C ASN A 686 -31.05 -32.57 -10.87
N ASP A 687 -30.87 -31.73 -9.86
CA ASP A 687 -31.92 -30.89 -9.27
C ASP A 687 -31.75 -29.40 -9.68
N PHE A 688 -31.11 -29.15 -10.84
CA PHE A 688 -30.90 -27.81 -11.37
C PHE A 688 -31.30 -27.75 -12.83
N ASP A 689 -32.05 -26.72 -13.18
CA ASP A 689 -32.28 -26.33 -14.56
C ASP A 689 -31.25 -25.28 -14.98
N ILE A 690 -30.55 -25.54 -16.08
CA ILE A 690 -29.49 -24.68 -16.61
C ILE A 690 -29.94 -24.13 -17.96
N ALA A 691 -30.33 -22.86 -17.99
CA ALA A 691 -30.82 -22.22 -19.20
C ALA A 691 -29.70 -22.05 -20.25
N ILE A 692 -30.02 -22.29 -21.53
CA ILE A 692 -29.15 -21.99 -22.65
C ILE A 692 -29.32 -20.49 -22.96
N PRO A 693 -28.26 -19.66 -22.89
CA PRO A 693 -28.37 -18.25 -23.23
C PRO A 693 -28.92 -18.06 -24.65
N ARG A 694 -29.74 -17.01 -24.83
CA ARG A 694 -30.51 -16.80 -26.08
C ARG A 694 -29.62 -16.80 -27.32
N GLU A 695 -28.44 -16.24 -27.20
CA GLU A 695 -27.45 -16.14 -28.27
C GLU A 695 -26.82 -17.48 -28.69
N PHE A 696 -27.04 -18.55 -27.91
CA PHE A 696 -26.49 -19.90 -28.14
C PHE A 696 -27.55 -21.00 -28.33
N VAL A 697 -28.84 -20.64 -28.45
CA VAL A 697 -29.91 -21.62 -28.73
C VAL A 697 -29.75 -22.17 -30.15
N LYS A 698 -29.54 -23.49 -30.26
CA LYS A 698 -29.36 -24.19 -31.55
C LYS A 698 -30.67 -24.75 -32.13
N SER A 699 -31.62 -25.05 -31.26
CA SER A 699 -32.95 -25.55 -31.61
C SER A 699 -33.99 -24.90 -30.70
N PRO A 700 -35.12 -24.39 -31.23
CA PRO A 700 -36.19 -23.78 -30.42
C PRO A 700 -36.76 -24.73 -29.35
N ASP A 701 -36.71 -26.04 -29.59
CA ASP A 701 -37.28 -27.05 -28.69
C ASP A 701 -36.38 -27.39 -27.49
N LYS A 702 -35.15 -26.86 -27.47
CA LYS A 702 -34.18 -27.10 -26.39
C LYS A 702 -33.60 -25.79 -25.88
N THR A 703 -34.19 -25.29 -24.80
CA THR A 703 -33.85 -23.99 -24.19
C THR A 703 -33.15 -24.11 -22.83
N SER A 704 -33.11 -25.30 -22.24
CA SER A 704 -32.39 -25.57 -21.01
C SER A 704 -31.88 -27.02 -20.94
N VAL A 705 -31.02 -27.28 -19.97
CA VAL A 705 -30.51 -28.61 -19.63
C VAL A 705 -30.70 -28.85 -18.13
N THR A 706 -31.46 -29.87 -17.77
CA THR A 706 -31.57 -30.31 -16.38
C THR A 706 -30.35 -31.17 -16.02
N GLY A 707 -29.64 -30.85 -14.94
CA GLY A 707 -28.59 -31.72 -14.42
C GLY A 707 -27.74 -31.11 -13.32
N ARG A 708 -26.83 -31.91 -12.79
CA ARG A 708 -25.96 -31.53 -11.66
C ARG A 708 -24.97 -30.38 -11.95
N ILE A 709 -24.55 -29.69 -10.89
CA ILE A 709 -23.53 -28.63 -10.91
C ILE A 709 -22.15 -29.20 -10.57
N LEU A 710 -22.09 -30.13 -9.63
CA LEU A 710 -20.88 -30.77 -9.12
C LEU A 710 -20.83 -32.24 -9.55
N ALA A 711 -19.66 -32.71 -9.98
CA ALA A 711 -19.40 -34.12 -10.26
C ALA A 711 -17.96 -34.49 -9.90
N THR A 712 -17.61 -35.76 -10.08
CA THR A 712 -16.24 -36.26 -9.90
C THR A 712 -15.75 -36.84 -11.22
N SER A 713 -14.54 -36.50 -11.64
CA SER A 713 -13.86 -37.09 -12.80
C SER A 713 -12.43 -37.45 -12.43
N GLN A 714 -12.04 -38.70 -12.70
CA GLN A 714 -10.71 -39.23 -12.33
C GLN A 714 -10.35 -38.99 -10.85
N GLY A 715 -11.33 -39.12 -9.96
CA GLY A 715 -11.17 -38.93 -8.53
C GLY A 715 -11.08 -37.47 -8.06
N ARG A 716 -11.25 -36.49 -8.95
CA ARG A 716 -11.20 -35.05 -8.63
C ARG A 716 -12.56 -34.38 -8.81
N ALA A 717 -12.85 -33.39 -7.99
CA ALA A 717 -14.06 -32.59 -8.13
C ALA A 717 -14.02 -31.76 -9.43
N ILE A 718 -15.11 -31.78 -10.17
CA ILE A 718 -15.34 -30.96 -11.36
C ILE A 718 -16.68 -30.23 -11.24
N MET A 719 -16.76 -29.04 -11.83
CA MET A 719 -17.94 -28.19 -11.73
C MET A 719 -18.29 -27.62 -13.10
N ARG A 720 -19.59 -27.44 -13.35
CA ARG A 720 -20.11 -26.53 -14.38
C ARG A 720 -20.93 -25.48 -13.67
N PHE A 721 -20.61 -24.21 -13.87
CA PHE A 721 -21.23 -23.13 -13.11
C PHE A 721 -21.33 -21.86 -13.94
N ARG A 722 -22.47 -21.20 -13.84
CA ARG A 722 -22.70 -19.82 -14.29
C ARG A 722 -23.98 -19.35 -13.61
N ARG A 723 -23.86 -18.44 -12.64
CA ARG A 723 -24.93 -18.20 -11.66
C ARG A 723 -26.23 -17.70 -12.27
N ASP A 724 -26.17 -16.83 -13.28
CA ASP A 724 -27.32 -16.17 -13.92
C ASP A 724 -28.22 -17.12 -14.73
N ILE A 725 -27.76 -18.34 -15.02
CA ILE A 725 -28.53 -19.32 -15.82
C ILE A 725 -28.91 -20.58 -15.03
N ILE A 726 -28.63 -20.63 -13.72
CA ILE A 726 -28.91 -21.79 -12.87
C ILE A 726 -30.14 -21.51 -12.01
N THR A 727 -31.13 -22.39 -12.12
CA THR A 727 -32.33 -22.39 -11.28
C THR A 727 -32.40 -23.70 -10.48
N PRO A 728 -32.43 -23.65 -9.14
CA PRO A 728 -32.62 -24.84 -8.33
C PRO A 728 -34.08 -25.34 -8.44
N LEU A 729 -34.25 -26.66 -8.55
CA LEU A 729 -35.57 -27.32 -8.68
C LEU A 729 -36.13 -27.83 -7.34
N THR A 730 -35.31 -27.86 -6.29
CA THR A 730 -35.67 -28.33 -4.95
C THR A 730 -35.18 -27.36 -3.87
N PRO A 731 -35.80 -27.35 -2.67
CA PRO A 731 -35.33 -26.53 -1.55
C PRO A 731 -33.89 -26.84 -1.15
N GLU A 732 -33.49 -28.11 -1.19
CA GLU A 732 -32.12 -28.52 -0.89
C GLU A 732 -31.13 -28.01 -1.95
N ALA A 733 -31.52 -28.03 -3.23
CA ALA A 733 -30.72 -27.46 -4.31
C ALA A 733 -30.58 -25.93 -4.14
N ALA A 734 -31.63 -25.24 -3.70
CA ALA A 734 -31.60 -23.80 -3.44
C ALA A 734 -30.65 -23.45 -2.28
N SER A 735 -30.74 -24.18 -1.17
CA SER A 735 -29.82 -24.00 -0.04
C SER A 735 -28.37 -24.28 -0.42
N ALA A 736 -28.14 -25.32 -1.22
CA ALA A 736 -26.80 -25.68 -1.66
C ALA A 736 -26.19 -24.66 -2.63
N LEU A 737 -27.02 -24.08 -3.51
CA LEU A 737 -26.61 -23.00 -4.40
C LEU A 737 -26.28 -21.73 -3.62
N HIS A 738 -27.05 -21.41 -2.58
CA HIS A 738 -26.77 -20.28 -1.70
C HIS A 738 -25.42 -20.42 -0.98
N GLU A 739 -25.14 -21.58 -0.38
CA GLU A 739 -23.84 -21.83 0.27
C GLU A 739 -22.68 -21.75 -0.74
N LEU A 740 -22.90 -22.22 -1.99
CA LEU A 740 -21.91 -22.08 -3.06
C LEU A 740 -21.67 -20.61 -3.44
N ASP A 741 -22.72 -19.77 -3.51
CA ASP A 741 -22.62 -18.33 -3.76
C ASP A 741 -21.87 -17.62 -2.63
N GLU A 742 -22.13 -17.97 -1.38
CA GLU A 742 -21.36 -17.48 -0.23
C GLU A 742 -19.89 -17.89 -0.34
N ALA A 743 -19.61 -19.17 -0.60
CA ALA A 743 -18.24 -19.66 -0.75
C ALA A 743 -17.49 -18.94 -1.89
N LEU A 744 -18.16 -18.65 -3.01
CA LEU A 744 -17.60 -17.90 -4.13
C LEU A 744 -17.36 -16.42 -3.81
N SER A 745 -18.22 -15.80 -3.01
CA SER A 745 -18.04 -14.41 -2.53
C SER A 745 -16.81 -14.29 -1.63
N HIS A 746 -16.46 -15.36 -0.92
CA HIS A 746 -15.27 -15.43 -0.07
C HIS A 746 -14.04 -16.01 -0.79
N VAL A 747 -14.17 -16.58 -2.00
CA VAL A 747 -13.06 -17.29 -2.68
C VAL A 747 -11.92 -16.35 -3.11
N GLY A 748 -12.20 -15.05 -3.27
CA GLY A 748 -11.19 -14.00 -3.48
C GLY A 748 -10.29 -13.75 -2.26
N THR A 749 -10.64 -14.27 -1.08
CA THR A 749 -9.84 -14.20 0.15
C THR A 749 -8.96 -15.44 0.39
N LEU A 750 -9.09 -16.45 -0.49
CA LEU A 750 -8.40 -17.73 -0.36
C LEU A 750 -7.17 -17.78 -1.26
N HIS A 751 -6.05 -17.34 -0.70
CA HIS A 751 -4.76 -17.20 -1.38
C HIS A 751 -4.13 -18.51 -1.94
N HIS A 752 -4.80 -19.66 -1.81
CA HIS A 752 -4.31 -20.95 -2.34
C HIS A 752 -5.19 -21.63 -3.38
N ALA A 753 -6.42 -21.14 -3.57
CA ALA A 753 -7.33 -21.66 -4.58
C ALA A 753 -7.45 -20.71 -5.78
N THR A 754 -7.29 -19.40 -5.55
CA THR A 754 -7.63 -18.36 -6.52
C THR A 754 -6.40 -17.58 -6.98
N LEU A 755 -6.24 -17.41 -8.30
CA LEU A 755 -5.16 -16.68 -8.95
C LEU A 755 -5.76 -15.51 -9.74
N HIS A 756 -5.15 -14.33 -9.64
CA HIS A 756 -5.56 -13.13 -10.38
C HIS A 756 -4.47 -12.73 -11.38
N LEU A 757 -4.73 -12.99 -12.66
CA LEU A 757 -3.80 -12.75 -13.76
C LEU A 757 -4.11 -11.40 -14.42
N ARG A 758 -3.35 -10.38 -14.06
CA ARG A 758 -3.48 -9.01 -14.59
C ARG A 758 -2.88 -8.89 -15.99
N ALA A 759 -3.07 -7.74 -16.62
CA ALA A 759 -2.49 -7.44 -17.93
C ALA A 759 -0.96 -7.60 -17.96
N SER A 760 -0.26 -7.32 -16.86
CA SER A 760 1.19 -7.57 -16.71
C SER A 760 1.56 -9.05 -16.64
N ASP A 761 0.64 -9.90 -16.15
CA ASP A 761 0.84 -11.35 -16.05
C ASP A 761 0.50 -12.05 -17.36
N LEU A 762 -0.42 -11.49 -18.15
CA LEU A 762 -0.81 -11.95 -19.46
C LEU A 762 -0.67 -10.83 -20.51
N PRO A 763 0.56 -10.36 -20.80
CA PRO A 763 0.78 -9.34 -21.82
C PRO A 763 0.51 -9.91 -23.22
N SER A 764 0.48 -9.04 -24.23
CA SER A 764 0.35 -9.44 -25.63
C SER A 764 1.39 -10.49 -26.00
N GLY A 765 0.98 -11.54 -26.71
CA GLY A 765 1.82 -12.72 -26.97
C GLY A 765 1.73 -13.82 -25.90
N SER A 766 0.87 -13.67 -24.89
CA SER A 766 0.58 -14.74 -23.92
C SER A 766 -0.57 -15.63 -24.37
N VAL A 767 -0.49 -16.93 -24.04
CA VAL A 767 -1.57 -17.90 -24.18
C VAL A 767 -1.78 -18.57 -22.82
N ILE A 768 -3.00 -18.51 -22.28
CA ILE A 768 -3.38 -19.24 -21.07
C ILE A 768 -4.30 -20.40 -21.46
N LEU A 769 -3.98 -21.61 -21.01
CA LEU A 769 -4.78 -22.83 -21.21
C LEU A 769 -5.33 -23.26 -19.85
N VAL A 770 -6.61 -23.60 -19.79
CA VAL A 770 -7.31 -23.92 -18.54
C VAL A 770 -8.20 -25.15 -18.75
N ASP A 771 -8.16 -26.09 -17.80
CA ASP A 771 -9.14 -27.17 -17.62
C ASP A 771 -10.40 -26.55 -17.02
N ASN A 772 -11.34 -26.23 -17.92
CA ASN A 772 -12.59 -25.54 -17.70
C ASN A 772 -13.49 -26.21 -16.65
N LEU A 773 -13.32 -27.51 -16.43
CA LEU A 773 -14.12 -28.27 -15.46
C LEU A 773 -13.50 -28.25 -14.06
N ARG A 774 -12.19 -28.00 -13.96
CA ARG A 774 -11.43 -27.98 -12.69
C ARG A 774 -11.15 -26.57 -12.17
N TRP A 775 -11.38 -25.55 -12.99
CA TRP A 775 -11.15 -24.16 -12.66
C TRP A 775 -12.35 -23.31 -13.08
N LEU A 776 -12.93 -22.59 -12.12
CA LEU A 776 -13.83 -21.48 -12.42
C LEU A 776 -12.99 -20.27 -12.82
N HIS A 777 -13.55 -19.39 -13.64
CA HIS A 777 -12.89 -18.16 -14.02
C HIS A 777 -13.84 -16.97 -14.01
N ALA A 778 -13.28 -15.79 -13.78
CA ALA A 778 -13.97 -14.51 -13.77
C ALA A 778 -13.08 -13.45 -14.43
N ARG A 779 -13.70 -12.36 -14.86
CA ARG A 779 -13.03 -11.19 -15.40
C ARG A 779 -13.60 -9.94 -14.73
N ASP A 780 -12.76 -9.05 -14.25
CA ASP A 780 -13.19 -7.71 -13.85
C ASP A 780 -13.54 -6.86 -15.10
N ASP A 781 -13.93 -5.61 -14.86
CA ASP A 781 -14.29 -4.70 -15.94
C ASP A 781 -13.11 -4.44 -16.88
N ILE A 782 -13.36 -4.50 -18.19
CA ILE A 782 -12.42 -4.01 -19.20
C ILE A 782 -12.45 -2.48 -19.16
N LYS A 783 -11.27 -1.87 -19.18
CA LYS A 783 -11.10 -0.42 -19.26
C LYS A 783 -10.60 0.02 -20.63
N ASP A 784 -10.04 -0.90 -21.40
CA ASP A 784 -9.50 -0.68 -22.73
C ASP A 784 -10.43 -1.23 -23.83
N PRO A 785 -11.14 -0.37 -24.58
CA PRO A 785 -12.05 -0.81 -25.64
C PRO A 785 -11.32 -1.51 -26.79
N ALA A 786 -10.00 -1.32 -26.92
CA ALA A 786 -9.18 -2.00 -27.92
C ALA A 786 -8.58 -3.32 -27.40
N ARG A 787 -8.94 -3.79 -26.19
CA ARG A 787 -8.50 -5.11 -25.68
C ARG A 787 -8.99 -6.21 -26.62
N HIS A 788 -8.11 -7.13 -26.99
CA HIS A 788 -8.42 -8.19 -27.94
C HIS A 788 -7.75 -9.50 -27.53
N LEU A 789 -8.57 -10.50 -27.19
CA LEU A 789 -8.12 -11.87 -27.02
C LEU A 789 -8.75 -12.77 -28.09
N ARG A 790 -8.14 -13.94 -28.32
CA ARG A 790 -8.75 -15.01 -29.09
C ARG A 790 -8.95 -16.24 -28.23
N ARG A 791 -10.16 -16.81 -28.30
CA ARG A 791 -10.60 -17.95 -27.50
C ARG A 791 -10.80 -19.19 -28.36
N VAL A 792 -10.41 -20.35 -27.85
CA VAL A 792 -10.71 -21.66 -28.41
C VAL A 792 -11.13 -22.61 -27.29
N ARG A 793 -12.04 -23.52 -27.59
CA ARG A 793 -12.56 -24.53 -26.65
C ARG A 793 -12.52 -25.89 -27.32
N TRP A 794 -12.05 -26.91 -26.62
CA TRP A 794 -11.89 -28.24 -27.20
C TRP A 794 -12.12 -29.34 -26.17
N ASP A 795 -12.04 -30.59 -26.64
CA ASP A 795 -12.23 -31.79 -25.82
C ASP A 795 -13.58 -31.84 -25.10
N ALA A 796 -14.67 -31.65 -25.85
CA ALA A 796 -16.01 -31.70 -25.28
C ALA A 796 -16.41 -33.12 -24.85
N VAL A 797 -16.85 -33.23 -23.59
CA VAL A 797 -17.22 -34.48 -22.94
C VAL A 797 -18.52 -34.30 -22.14
N PRO A 798 -19.38 -35.32 -22.04
CA PRO A 798 -20.57 -35.25 -21.21
C PRO A 798 -20.19 -34.97 -19.74
N PHE A 799 -20.86 -34.00 -19.11
CA PHE A 799 -20.54 -33.60 -17.75
C PHE A 799 -20.91 -34.70 -16.73
N GLY A 800 -19.91 -35.19 -15.97
CA GLY A 800 -20.10 -36.21 -14.95
C GLY A 800 -20.31 -37.64 -15.48
N ALA A 801 -20.17 -37.88 -16.78
CA ALA A 801 -19.98 -39.23 -17.30
C ALA A 801 -18.55 -39.68 -16.96
N ASN A 802 -18.41 -40.87 -16.35
CA ASN A 802 -17.09 -41.48 -16.21
C ASN A 802 -16.58 -41.85 -17.61
N PRO A 803 -15.40 -41.36 -18.05
CA PRO A 803 -14.72 -41.92 -19.21
C PRO A 803 -14.22 -43.34 -18.93
#